data_AF-A0AA88YAE2-F1
#
_entry.id   AF-A0AA88YAE2-F1
#
_cell.length_a   1.000
_cell.length_b   1.000
_cell.length_c   1.000
_cell.angle_alpha   90.00
_cell.angle_beta   90.00
_cell.angle_gamma   90.00
#
_symmetry.space_group_name_H-M   'P 1'
#
loop_
_entity.id
_entity.type
_entity.pdbx_description
1 polymer ?
#
loop_
_entity_poly.entity_id
_entity_poly.type
_entity_poly.pdbx_seq_one_letter_code
_entity_poly.pdbx_strand_id
1 'polypeptide(L)'
;MVFVHGETYDTGTGNAFDGSVLASYGEVIVITFNYRLGVLGFLNVGDPDAYGNQALSDIRVLLTWVKENIFLFGGDPKRVTLFGHGHGAALVNFLLLMPNLKNVWIFVLIVFIFFPLEKLFQRAIMQSGSAFSPWALSVDSISCAERLALNVNCTDHIYKTNDLIICLRNRTLVNLVRNSPISPKYTSCFAPTLSGEGIYGKGITDLLDDSTSLFSSAEIMFGVAKNEAYSYMKQNELETGISMFRKFQIIRTYVQNNFKYHRQKIFEILEHHYSDWDRSQTDETRRDNVMELISDGQYAAPMVHMAQEHAKRSESSYMYMFGYSTQSEDYPKWSSGIQGEDLPYIFGAPLVDGISPFPSDYSKGEKRLSAAMMRLWTNFAKSGNPNLPIEQPMLKENKFKDIVWPKYRLEKQLYLQIGRRPLVRHHYRGKQLALWLDLLPKIDEEDPFSDKPNYMQHNLVDPNNMSTFDDPSRLLINFHRSLKLNNVPISSTNSETIGITNNYDVIKNETMTKLQEMSTVFVKESDSNYTRDKEQLRELSQTESLLQTSVPMRIIIAIGCSLIFINILILAAVCYQRNRIQKLRSGHLDDKDDKFTQLCKPTLSEKKKEGTGKREIQPNTFNSLQRNAVYSQPIKPIRTFYPMRAHSPAPDYSYSPVSTNTLPEIRKADSAGREICSDHIGQPLENKLTTTLHSTTTVV
;
A
#
# COMPACT_ATOMS: atom_id res chain seq x y z
N MET A 1 -13.43 14.51 3.88
CA MET A 1 -12.25 13.63 3.79
C MET A 1 -11.13 14.27 4.59
N VAL A 2 -10.49 13.53 5.48
CA VAL A 2 -9.43 14.03 6.39
C VAL A 2 -8.12 13.35 6.02
N PHE A 3 -7.10 14.12 5.63
CA PHE A 3 -5.82 13.58 5.15
C PHE A 3 -4.77 13.57 6.26
N VAL A 4 -4.19 12.41 6.51
CA VAL A 4 -3.00 12.19 7.35
C VAL A 4 -1.79 12.09 6.43
N HIS A 5 -0.97 13.14 6.40
CA HIS A 5 0.34 13.12 5.73
C HIS A 5 1.26 12.07 6.40
N GLY A 6 2.40 11.72 5.78
CA GLY A 6 3.08 10.48 6.17
C GLY A 6 4.41 10.18 5.51
N GLU A 7 5.17 11.22 5.20
CA GLU A 7 6.49 11.17 4.58
C GLU A 7 7.43 10.31 5.44
N THR A 8 7.60 10.69 6.71
CA THR A 8 8.16 9.84 7.78
C THR A 8 7.40 10.09 9.08
N TYR A 9 7.77 9.42 10.17
CA TYR A 9 7.31 9.82 11.51
C TYR A 9 8.03 11.07 12.05
N ASP A 10 9.23 11.41 11.55
CA ASP A 10 10.04 12.55 12.00
C ASP A 10 9.81 13.83 11.17
N THR A 11 9.29 13.72 9.95
CA THR A 11 9.15 14.82 8.98
C THR A 11 7.83 14.76 8.21
N GLY A 12 7.23 15.92 7.94
CA GLY A 12 6.02 16.06 7.14
C GLY A 12 5.22 17.30 7.52
N THR A 13 4.18 17.64 6.75
CA THR A 13 3.16 18.63 7.15
C THR A 13 1.90 18.51 6.29
N GLY A 14 0.72 18.66 6.90
CA GLY A 14 -0.53 18.78 6.15
C GLY A 14 -0.61 20.04 5.28
N ASN A 15 0.20 21.06 5.57
CA ASN A 15 0.25 22.32 4.82
C ASN A 15 0.81 22.14 3.40
N ALA A 16 1.53 21.04 3.13
CA ALA A 16 2.06 20.75 1.80
C ALA A 16 0.97 20.27 0.81
N PHE A 17 -0.23 19.95 1.28
CA PHE A 17 -1.26 19.31 0.46
C PHE A 17 -2.46 20.25 0.27
N ASP A 18 -2.56 20.90 -0.88
CA ASP A 18 -3.74 21.71 -1.21
C ASP A 18 -4.94 20.80 -1.51
N GLY A 19 -5.95 20.86 -0.63
CA GLY A 19 -7.21 20.15 -0.80
C GLY A 19 -8.17 20.78 -1.82
N SER A 20 -7.90 21.99 -2.32
CA SER A 20 -8.87 22.84 -3.04
C SER A 20 -9.44 22.20 -4.30
N VAL A 21 -8.59 21.60 -5.15
CA VAL A 21 -9.06 20.96 -6.40
C VAL A 21 -9.85 19.68 -6.11
N LEU A 22 -9.39 18.83 -5.18
CA LEU A 22 -10.13 17.65 -4.73
C LEU A 22 -11.47 18.02 -4.09
N ALA A 23 -11.52 19.08 -3.29
CA ALA A 23 -12.76 19.56 -2.66
C ALA A 23 -13.77 20.05 -3.69
N SER A 24 -13.31 20.91 -4.63
CA SER A 24 -14.14 21.48 -5.70
C SER A 24 -14.61 20.43 -6.71
N TYR A 25 -13.72 19.51 -7.14
CA TYR A 25 -14.06 18.45 -8.10
C TYR A 25 -14.92 17.35 -7.48
N GLY A 26 -14.67 17.02 -6.20
CA GLY A 26 -15.34 15.95 -5.49
C GLY A 26 -16.69 16.31 -4.88
N GLU A 27 -16.96 17.61 -4.71
CA GLU A 27 -18.02 18.14 -3.82
C GLU A 27 -17.91 17.54 -2.42
N VAL A 28 -16.73 17.66 -1.83
CA VAL A 28 -16.41 17.16 -0.49
C VAL A 28 -15.60 18.20 0.27
N ILE A 29 -15.77 18.30 1.59
CA ILE A 29 -14.82 19.04 2.41
C ILE A 29 -13.55 18.20 2.52
N VAL A 30 -12.40 18.78 2.17
CA VAL A 30 -11.07 18.20 2.42
C VAL A 30 -10.47 18.92 3.62
N ILE A 31 -9.89 18.15 4.55
CA ILE A 31 -9.21 18.67 5.74
C ILE A 31 -7.80 18.11 5.73
N THR A 32 -6.80 18.99 5.68
CA THR A 32 -5.41 18.67 6.00
C THR A 32 -5.07 19.30 7.35
N PHE A 33 -4.12 18.71 8.07
CA PHE A 33 -3.78 19.13 9.43
C PHE A 33 -2.36 18.68 9.81
N ASN A 34 -1.88 19.13 10.96
CA ASN A 34 -0.58 18.74 11.50
C ASN A 34 -0.76 18.03 12.85
N TYR A 35 0.07 17.03 13.10
CA TYR A 35 0.19 16.32 14.38
C TYR A 35 1.66 16.34 14.83
N ARG A 36 1.95 16.02 16.09
CA ARG A 36 3.34 16.03 16.60
C ARG A 36 4.19 14.93 15.94
N LEU A 37 5.42 15.27 15.56
CA LEU A 37 6.35 14.39 14.85
C LEU A 37 7.56 14.01 15.72
N GLY A 38 8.20 12.90 15.34
CA GLY A 38 9.41 12.35 15.93
C GLY A 38 9.33 12.24 17.45
N VAL A 39 10.35 12.74 18.13
CA VAL A 39 10.43 12.82 19.60
C VAL A 39 9.15 13.42 20.22
N LEU A 40 8.56 14.47 19.64
CA LEU A 40 7.36 15.10 20.23
C LEU A 40 6.08 14.26 20.06
N GLY A 41 6.03 13.42 19.03
CA GLY A 41 4.86 12.60 18.69
C GLY A 41 4.87 11.20 19.30
N PHE A 42 6.06 10.67 19.63
CA PHE A 42 6.24 9.24 19.91
C PHE A 42 7.27 8.92 21.01
N LEU A 43 7.75 9.89 21.79
CA LEU A 43 8.65 9.60 22.93
C LEU A 43 7.96 8.69 23.95
N ASN A 44 8.50 7.48 24.12
CA ASN A 44 8.12 6.54 25.16
C ASN A 44 9.33 6.24 26.05
N VAL A 45 9.20 6.49 27.35
CA VAL A 45 10.25 6.17 28.35
C VAL A 45 9.84 5.01 29.27
N GLY A 46 8.71 4.36 29.00
CA GLY A 46 8.13 3.32 29.87
C GLY A 46 7.31 3.87 31.05
N ASP A 47 6.82 5.12 30.95
CA ASP A 47 6.19 5.85 32.06
C ASP A 47 4.83 6.44 31.65
N PRO A 48 3.83 6.52 32.56
CA PRO A 48 2.53 7.14 32.30
C PRO A 48 2.60 8.59 31.78
N ASP A 49 3.59 9.39 32.17
CA ASP A 49 3.73 10.80 31.74
C ASP A 49 4.36 10.93 30.33
N ALA A 50 4.89 9.83 29.77
CA ALA A 50 5.45 9.72 28.43
C ALA A 50 5.48 8.26 27.92
N TYR A 51 4.31 7.72 27.54
CA TYR A 51 4.13 6.35 27.01
C TYR A 51 4.22 6.25 25.46
N GLY A 52 4.61 7.30 24.76
CA GLY A 52 4.50 7.40 23.29
C GLY A 52 3.07 7.70 22.80
N ASN A 53 2.81 7.51 21.50
CA ASN A 53 1.49 7.66 20.88
C ASN A 53 0.81 9.06 21.01
N GLN A 54 1.56 10.12 21.35
CA GLN A 54 1.05 11.50 21.40
C GLN A 54 0.48 11.95 20.04
N ALA A 55 1.12 11.57 18.94
CA ALA A 55 0.65 11.83 17.57
C ALA A 55 -0.73 11.20 17.28
N LEU A 56 -0.95 9.96 17.71
CA LEU A 56 -2.27 9.29 17.57
C LEU A 56 -3.35 10.01 18.40
N SER A 57 -2.95 10.57 19.54
CA SER A 57 -3.83 11.38 20.39
C SER A 57 -4.18 12.72 19.72
N ASP A 58 -3.23 13.39 19.06
CA ASP A 58 -3.48 14.61 18.29
C ASP A 58 -4.50 14.35 17.16
N ILE A 59 -4.35 13.25 16.42
CA ILE A 59 -5.29 12.88 15.35
C ILE A 59 -6.67 12.54 15.94
N ARG A 60 -6.74 11.90 17.12
CA ARG A 60 -8.01 11.63 17.82
C ARG A 60 -8.71 12.92 18.28
N VAL A 61 -7.96 13.89 18.79
CA VAL A 61 -8.49 15.22 19.17
C VAL A 61 -9.00 15.97 17.93
N LEU A 62 -8.26 15.96 16.82
CA LEU A 62 -8.73 16.53 15.56
C LEU A 62 -10.02 15.84 15.07
N LEU A 63 -10.07 14.51 15.07
CA LEU A 63 -11.27 13.77 14.65
C LEU A 63 -12.48 14.06 15.54
N THR A 64 -12.26 14.31 16.84
CA THR A 64 -13.30 14.76 17.78
C THR A 64 -13.77 16.16 17.41
N TRP A 65 -12.86 17.11 17.19
CA TRP A 65 -13.19 18.45 16.72
C TRP A 65 -13.95 18.44 15.38
N VAL A 66 -13.52 17.64 14.40
CA VAL A 66 -14.22 17.47 13.12
C VAL A 66 -15.63 16.96 13.36
N LYS A 67 -15.80 15.94 14.20
CA LYS A 67 -17.13 15.40 14.52
C LYS A 67 -18.06 16.41 15.17
N GLU A 68 -17.53 17.24 16.07
CA GLU A 68 -18.28 18.26 16.79
C GLU A 68 -18.57 19.52 15.97
N ASN A 69 -17.68 19.91 15.04
CA ASN A 69 -17.71 21.25 14.42
C ASN A 69 -17.94 21.23 12.90
N ILE A 70 -17.71 20.13 12.18
CA ILE A 70 -17.69 20.18 10.70
C ILE A 70 -19.05 20.52 10.07
N PHE A 71 -20.15 20.34 10.81
CA PHE A 71 -21.48 20.75 10.35
C PHE A 71 -21.60 22.27 10.13
N LEU A 72 -20.83 23.08 10.87
CA LEU A 72 -20.76 24.54 10.70
C LEU A 72 -20.16 24.94 9.34
N PHE A 73 -19.37 24.05 8.75
CA PHE A 73 -18.74 24.21 7.43
C PHE A 73 -19.57 23.53 6.31
N GLY A 74 -20.79 23.05 6.62
CA GLY A 74 -21.64 22.29 5.69
C GLY A 74 -21.27 20.80 5.56
N GLY A 75 -20.40 20.29 6.44
CA GLY A 75 -19.97 18.89 6.44
C GLY A 75 -20.92 17.94 7.17
N ASP A 76 -20.77 16.65 6.90
CA ASP A 76 -21.55 15.60 7.54
C ASP A 76 -20.66 14.76 8.48
N PRO A 77 -20.81 14.88 9.82
CA PRO A 77 -20.02 14.10 10.78
C PRO A 77 -20.30 12.59 10.75
N LYS A 78 -21.33 12.14 10.02
CA LYS A 78 -21.64 10.72 9.77
C LYS A 78 -21.03 10.19 8.46
N ARG A 79 -20.33 11.03 7.69
CA ARG A 79 -19.58 10.66 6.46
C ARG A 79 -18.15 11.21 6.46
N VAL A 80 -17.45 11.00 7.57
CA VAL A 80 -16.01 11.24 7.71
C VAL A 80 -15.24 10.03 7.17
N THR A 81 -14.48 10.27 6.10
CA THR A 81 -13.46 9.36 5.57
C THR A 81 -12.09 9.88 5.94
N LEU A 82 -11.33 9.08 6.68
CA LEU A 82 -9.94 9.32 7.01
C LEU A 82 -9.08 8.66 5.91
N PHE A 83 -8.07 9.35 5.40
CA PHE A 83 -7.14 8.78 4.43
C PHE A 83 -5.71 9.21 4.72
N GLY A 84 -4.74 8.36 4.37
CA GLY A 84 -3.34 8.68 4.57
C GLY A 84 -2.43 7.88 3.65
N HIS A 85 -1.19 8.35 3.55
CA HIS A 85 -0.13 7.75 2.74
C HIS A 85 1.08 7.38 3.60
N GLY A 86 1.79 6.31 3.26
CA GLY A 86 3.01 5.90 3.94
C GLY A 86 2.82 5.72 5.46
N HIS A 87 3.56 6.51 6.24
CA HIS A 87 3.47 6.52 7.70
C HIS A 87 2.10 7.00 8.19
N GLY A 88 1.46 7.91 7.46
CA GLY A 88 0.09 8.36 7.69
C GLY A 88 -0.93 7.23 7.47
N ALA A 89 -0.72 6.39 6.45
CA ALA A 89 -1.56 5.20 6.23
C ALA A 89 -1.46 4.20 7.40
N ALA A 90 -0.26 4.03 7.98
CA ALA A 90 -0.08 3.25 9.20
C ALA A 90 -0.78 3.88 10.41
N LEU A 91 -0.73 5.21 10.59
CA LEU A 91 -1.48 5.90 11.65
C LEU A 91 -3.00 5.74 11.49
N VAL A 92 -3.53 5.83 10.25
CA VAL A 92 -4.93 5.50 9.94
C VAL A 92 -5.26 4.05 10.31
N ASN A 93 -4.34 3.11 10.06
CA ASN A 93 -4.50 1.72 10.45
C ASN A 93 -4.54 1.53 11.97
N PHE A 94 -3.67 2.21 12.74
CA PHE A 94 -3.70 2.15 14.20
C PHE A 94 -5.00 2.76 14.76
N LEU A 95 -5.50 3.86 14.18
CA LEU A 95 -6.78 4.47 14.57
C LEU A 95 -8.01 3.60 14.26
N LEU A 96 -7.93 2.68 13.30
CA LEU A 96 -8.94 1.64 13.07
C LEU A 96 -8.88 0.51 14.11
N LEU A 97 -7.67 0.13 14.54
CA LEU A 97 -7.39 -0.99 15.44
C LEU A 97 -7.55 -0.64 16.92
N MET A 98 -7.32 0.63 17.29
CA MET A 98 -7.49 1.12 18.65
C MET A 98 -8.92 0.79 19.17
N PRO A 99 -9.08 -0.01 20.24
CA PRO A 99 -10.39 -0.25 20.85
C PRO A 99 -11.04 1.07 21.26
N ASN A 100 -12.34 1.21 20.98
CA ASN A 100 -13.12 2.34 21.50
C ASN A 100 -13.11 2.27 23.03
N LEU A 101 -12.64 3.33 23.70
CA LEU A 101 -12.43 3.42 25.15
C LEU A 101 -13.75 3.49 25.95
N LYS A 102 -14.60 2.47 25.82
CA LYS A 102 -15.91 2.35 26.50
C LYS A 102 -15.77 2.12 28.01
N ASN A 103 -14.64 1.55 28.44
CA ASN A 103 -14.46 0.97 29.77
C ASN A 103 -13.31 1.59 30.59
N VAL A 104 -12.80 2.79 30.25
CA VAL A 104 -11.87 3.53 31.13
C VAL A 104 -12.65 4.21 32.26
N TRP A 105 -13.34 3.38 33.06
CA TRP A 105 -13.92 3.77 34.34
C TRP A 105 -12.83 3.70 35.40
N ILE A 106 -12.07 4.78 35.60
CA ILE A 106 -11.36 5.12 36.86
C ILE A 106 -10.72 6.52 36.74
N PHE A 107 -10.79 7.31 37.84
CA PHE A 107 -10.15 8.61 38.10
C PHE A 107 -10.47 9.90 37.30
N VAL A 108 -11.29 9.92 36.24
CA VAL A 108 -11.86 11.20 35.72
C VAL A 108 -13.36 11.32 36.00
N LEU A 109 -13.73 11.12 37.27
CA LEU A 109 -15.12 11.19 37.73
C LEU A 109 -15.51 12.63 38.06
N ILE A 110 -16.37 13.26 37.22
CA ILE A 110 -17.43 14.25 37.57
C ILE A 110 -17.95 15.00 36.33
N VAL A 111 -17.12 15.26 35.30
CA VAL A 111 -17.52 16.17 34.17
C VAL A 111 -18.18 15.45 32.99
N PHE A 112 -17.72 14.25 32.61
CA PHE A 112 -18.17 13.57 31.38
C PHE A 112 -19.24 12.51 31.64
N ILE A 113 -20.45 12.96 31.99
CA ILE A 113 -21.65 12.12 32.12
C ILE A 113 -22.37 12.00 30.76
N PHE A 114 -22.72 10.77 30.38
CA PHE A 114 -23.56 10.41 29.22
C PHE A 114 -23.13 10.90 27.82
N PHE A 115 -21.96 10.48 27.33
CA PHE A 115 -21.75 10.25 25.90
C PHE A 115 -21.12 8.88 25.64
N PRO A 116 -21.76 7.97 24.88
CA PRO A 116 -21.04 6.83 24.32
C PRO A 116 -20.05 7.36 23.27
N LEU A 117 -18.81 6.84 23.24
CA LEU A 117 -17.87 7.14 22.16
C LEU A 117 -18.39 6.53 20.84
N GLU A 118 -19.20 7.31 20.14
CA GLU A 118 -19.65 7.03 18.78
C GLU A 118 -18.48 7.11 17.79
N LYS A 119 -18.47 6.24 16.77
CA LYS A 119 -17.51 6.22 15.65
C LYS A 119 -17.08 7.64 15.21
N LEU A 120 -15.80 7.95 15.38
CA LEU A 120 -15.18 9.23 14.98
C LEU A 120 -15.08 9.40 13.45
N PHE A 121 -14.92 8.28 12.73
CA PHE A 121 -14.97 8.20 11.28
C PHE A 121 -15.59 6.87 10.86
N GLN A 122 -16.00 6.75 9.60
CA GLN A 122 -16.72 5.57 9.09
C GLN A 122 -15.92 4.79 8.04
N ARG A 123 -14.93 5.43 7.39
CA ARG A 123 -14.20 4.88 6.23
C ARG A 123 -12.72 5.20 6.28
N ALA A 124 -11.90 4.29 5.76
CA ALA A 124 -10.46 4.49 5.62
C ALA A 124 -9.97 4.32 4.17
N ILE A 125 -8.96 5.10 3.77
CA ILE A 125 -8.13 4.81 2.61
C ILE A 125 -6.67 4.76 3.08
N MET A 126 -5.99 3.65 2.82
CA MET A 126 -4.61 3.38 3.24
C MET A 126 -3.73 3.20 2.02
N GLN A 127 -2.82 4.15 1.77
CA GLN A 127 -1.98 4.19 0.58
C GLN A 127 -0.52 3.91 0.96
N SER A 128 0.09 2.85 0.43
CA SER A 128 1.51 2.53 0.61
C SER A 128 2.00 2.41 2.08
N GLY A 129 1.14 1.96 3.00
CA GLY A 129 1.52 1.71 4.40
C GLY A 129 0.44 1.05 5.26
N SER A 130 0.83 0.17 6.17
CA SER A 130 -0.07 -0.53 7.10
C SER A 130 0.60 -0.75 8.46
N ALA A 131 -0.17 -1.12 9.49
CA ALA A 131 0.35 -1.44 10.82
C ALA A 131 1.31 -2.65 10.83
N PHE A 132 1.24 -3.52 9.82
CA PHE A 132 2.15 -4.67 9.64
C PHE A 132 3.47 -4.30 8.95
N SER A 133 3.66 -3.08 8.46
CA SER A 133 4.94 -2.69 7.84
C SER A 133 6.04 -2.64 8.91
N PRO A 134 7.27 -3.15 8.67
CA PRO A 134 8.30 -3.24 9.72
C PRO A 134 8.76 -1.90 10.31
N TRP A 135 8.55 -0.79 9.60
CA TRP A 135 8.77 0.58 10.07
C TRP A 135 7.58 1.20 10.79
N ALA A 136 6.40 0.55 10.83
CA ALA A 136 5.17 1.13 11.36
C ALA A 136 5.12 1.25 12.89
N LEU A 137 5.84 0.37 13.60
CA LEU A 137 6.03 0.43 15.06
C LEU A 137 7.46 0.85 15.40
N SER A 138 7.66 1.33 16.63
CA SER A 138 9.01 1.47 17.20
C SER A 138 9.56 0.11 17.63
N VAL A 139 10.80 -0.21 17.24
CA VAL A 139 11.43 -1.51 17.55
C VAL A 139 11.85 -1.62 19.01
N ASP A 140 12.41 -0.55 19.57
CA ASP A 140 12.81 -0.44 20.98
C ASP A 140 12.73 1.03 21.42
N SER A 141 11.50 1.48 21.68
CA SER A 141 11.22 2.88 22.00
C SER A 141 11.96 3.39 23.26
N ILE A 142 12.20 2.50 24.23
CA ILE A 142 12.94 2.83 25.46
C ILE A 142 14.42 3.02 25.15
N SER A 143 15.05 2.11 24.41
CA SER A 143 16.45 2.28 23.93
C SER A 143 16.62 3.51 23.03
N CYS A 144 15.59 3.87 22.24
CA CYS A 144 15.54 5.14 21.51
C CYS A 144 15.51 6.36 22.45
N ALA A 145 14.72 6.32 23.52
CA ALA A 145 14.70 7.38 24.53
C ALA A 145 16.00 7.46 25.35
N GLU A 146 16.60 6.32 25.73
CA GLU A 146 17.93 6.25 26.37
C GLU A 146 18.98 6.94 25.49
N ARG A 147 19.04 6.61 24.20
CA ARG A 147 19.99 7.22 23.25
C ARG A 147 19.79 8.72 23.07
N LEU A 148 18.54 9.18 23.00
CA LEU A 148 18.24 10.62 23.01
C LEU A 148 18.75 11.28 24.30
N ALA A 149 18.50 10.67 25.46
CA ALA A 149 18.94 11.18 26.76
C ALA A 149 20.47 11.28 26.86
N LEU A 150 21.21 10.32 26.31
CA LEU A 150 22.67 10.40 26.16
C LEU A 150 23.06 11.62 25.30
N ASN A 151 22.45 11.79 24.13
CA ASN A 151 22.83 12.83 23.17
C ASN A 151 22.49 14.27 23.63
N VAL A 152 21.54 14.45 24.55
CA VAL A 152 21.13 15.77 25.08
C VAL A 152 21.54 16.04 26.53
N ASN A 153 22.48 15.26 27.07
CA ASN A 153 22.98 15.36 28.45
C ASN A 153 21.83 15.29 29.50
N CYS A 154 21.01 14.26 29.43
CA CYS A 154 20.03 13.86 30.46
C CYS A 154 20.35 12.45 31.02
N THR A 155 21.64 12.10 31.01
CA THR A 155 22.22 10.79 31.38
C THR A 155 21.83 10.33 32.78
N ASP A 156 21.88 11.25 33.73
CA ASP A 156 21.84 10.95 35.17
C ASP A 156 20.44 10.52 35.65
N HIS A 157 19.46 10.61 34.75
CA HIS A 157 18.05 10.33 34.99
C HIS A 157 17.54 9.10 34.23
N ILE A 158 18.38 8.38 33.48
CA ILE A 158 17.96 7.20 32.69
C ILE A 158 17.24 6.14 33.55
N TYR A 159 17.64 5.98 34.82
CA TYR A 159 17.01 5.05 35.77
C TYR A 159 15.83 5.65 36.56
N LYS A 160 15.39 6.87 36.22
CA LYS A 160 14.31 7.62 36.87
C LYS A 160 13.50 8.39 35.82
N THR A 161 12.47 7.73 35.29
CA THR A 161 11.59 8.25 34.23
C THR A 161 11.08 9.67 34.47
N ASN A 162 10.57 9.99 35.66
CA ASN A 162 10.11 11.34 36.00
C ASN A 162 11.21 12.41 35.87
N ASP A 163 12.38 12.18 36.45
CA ASP A 163 13.51 13.12 36.38
C ASP A 163 13.99 13.28 34.91
N LEU A 164 13.94 12.20 34.12
CA LEU A 164 14.29 12.19 32.70
C LEU A 164 13.30 13.01 31.87
N ILE A 165 12.00 12.83 32.10
CA ILE A 165 10.92 13.59 31.46
C ILE A 165 11.08 15.08 31.77
N ILE A 166 11.38 15.44 33.02
CA ILE A 166 11.65 16.84 33.42
C ILE A 166 12.90 17.37 32.70
N CYS A 167 13.99 16.59 32.65
CA CYS A 167 15.21 16.99 31.95
C CYS A 167 14.98 17.21 30.45
N LEU A 168 14.25 16.32 29.78
CA LEU A 168 13.90 16.43 28.35
C LEU A 168 12.95 17.60 28.09
N ARG A 169 11.93 17.83 28.93
CA ARG A 169 11.04 19.01 28.86
C ARG A 169 11.82 20.32 29.04
N ASN A 170 12.96 20.30 29.74
CA ASN A 170 13.88 21.43 29.93
C ASN A 170 14.97 21.55 28.82
N ARG A 171 14.91 20.77 27.73
CA ARG A 171 15.78 20.95 26.54
C ARG A 171 15.04 21.71 25.44
N THR A 172 15.76 22.53 24.68
CA THR A 172 15.16 23.27 23.55
C THR A 172 14.77 22.31 22.42
N LEU A 173 13.69 22.63 21.70
CA LEU A 173 13.17 21.80 20.60
C LEU A 173 14.24 21.47 19.56
N VAL A 174 15.05 22.47 19.16
CA VAL A 174 16.14 22.30 18.20
C VAL A 174 17.20 21.31 18.70
N ASN A 175 17.46 21.27 20.01
CA ASN A 175 18.39 20.32 20.62
C ASN A 175 17.81 18.89 20.58
N LEU A 176 16.56 18.70 20.98
CA LEU A 176 15.87 17.40 20.95
C LEU A 176 15.78 16.82 19.54
N VAL A 177 15.38 17.63 18.54
CA VAL A 177 15.21 17.17 17.15
C VAL A 177 16.56 16.89 16.48
N ARG A 178 17.55 17.78 16.62
CA ARG A 178 18.87 17.60 15.99
C ARG A 178 19.65 16.40 16.55
N ASN A 179 19.44 16.07 17.82
CA ASN A 179 20.12 14.97 18.51
C ASN A 179 19.27 13.69 18.61
N SER A 180 18.18 13.60 17.84
CA SER A 180 17.37 12.40 17.71
C SER A 180 18.22 11.23 17.18
N PRO A 181 18.27 10.06 17.87
CA PRO A 181 19.01 8.90 17.39
C PRO A 181 18.52 8.38 16.03
N ILE A 182 19.48 8.10 15.14
CA ILE A 182 19.23 7.49 13.82
C ILE A 182 18.65 6.08 14.03
N SER A 183 17.51 5.78 13.39
CA SER A 183 16.88 4.46 13.45
C SER A 183 17.71 3.39 12.72
N PRO A 184 17.63 2.10 13.09
CA PRO A 184 18.14 1.03 12.25
C PRO A 184 17.45 1.03 10.87
N LYS A 185 18.17 0.70 9.80
CA LYS A 185 17.64 0.79 8.43
C LYS A 185 16.43 -0.16 8.28
N TYR A 186 15.40 0.27 7.54
CA TYR A 186 14.10 -0.41 7.37
C TYR A 186 13.19 -0.42 8.61
N THR A 187 13.53 0.35 9.65
CA THR A 187 12.78 0.40 10.91
C THR A 187 12.67 1.83 11.46
N SER A 188 11.78 2.03 12.44
CA SER A 188 11.56 3.34 13.07
C SER A 188 11.96 3.38 14.55
N CYS A 189 12.39 4.56 15.01
CA CYS A 189 12.85 4.79 16.38
C CYS A 189 11.77 5.50 17.21
N PHE A 190 11.36 6.71 16.79
CA PHE A 190 10.17 7.40 17.31
C PHE A 190 8.98 7.10 16.40
N ALA A 191 8.12 6.19 16.86
CA ALA A 191 7.00 5.62 16.13
C ALA A 191 5.94 5.08 17.11
N PRO A 192 4.72 4.76 16.65
CA PRO A 192 3.70 4.11 17.48
C PRO A 192 4.21 2.90 18.28
N THR A 193 3.68 2.73 19.48
CA THR A 193 4.06 1.65 20.43
C THR A 193 2.83 0.86 20.90
N LEU A 194 3.02 -0.43 21.14
CA LEU A 194 1.99 -1.35 21.69
C LEU A 194 1.89 -1.30 23.23
N SER A 195 2.42 -0.25 23.84
CA SER A 195 2.43 -0.01 25.29
C SER A 195 1.82 1.34 25.68
N GLY A 196 1.36 2.13 24.71
CA GLY A 196 0.76 3.44 24.92
C GLY A 196 -0.76 3.40 25.09
N GLU A 197 -1.34 4.50 25.59
CA GLU A 197 -2.77 4.59 25.88
C GLU A 197 -3.64 4.23 24.65
N GLY A 198 -4.60 3.33 24.85
CA GLY A 198 -5.48 2.83 23.79
C GLY A 198 -4.86 1.77 22.88
N ILE A 199 -3.61 1.34 23.08
CA ILE A 199 -3.04 0.11 22.50
C ILE A 199 -2.33 -0.66 23.63
N TYR A 200 -3.11 -1.35 24.45
CA TYR A 200 -2.63 -1.96 25.69
C TYR A 200 -2.11 -3.39 25.52
N GLY A 201 -0.80 -3.57 25.39
CA GLY A 201 -0.11 -4.85 25.66
C GLY A 201 -0.49 -6.04 24.78
N LYS A 202 -1.20 -5.78 23.68
CA LYS A 202 -1.70 -6.74 22.69
C LYS A 202 -0.85 -6.73 21.42
N GLY A 203 -0.67 -7.87 20.79
CA GLY A 203 -0.17 -7.97 19.42
C GLY A 203 -1.17 -7.36 18.42
N ILE A 204 -0.70 -7.04 17.21
CA ILE A 204 -1.56 -6.49 16.14
C ILE A 204 -2.71 -7.48 15.82
N THR A 205 -2.44 -8.78 15.90
CA THR A 205 -3.42 -9.87 15.83
C THR A 205 -4.57 -9.70 16.81
N ASP A 206 -4.28 -9.43 18.07
CA ASP A 206 -5.25 -9.39 19.17
C ASP A 206 -6.05 -8.07 19.19
N LEU A 207 -5.61 -7.08 18.41
CA LEU A 207 -6.34 -5.86 18.07
C LEU A 207 -7.27 -6.05 16.86
N LEU A 208 -6.86 -6.86 15.87
CA LEU A 208 -7.69 -7.23 14.72
C LEU A 208 -8.93 -8.05 15.11
N ASP A 209 -8.79 -8.88 16.15
CA ASP A 209 -9.90 -9.64 16.74
C ASP A 209 -10.64 -8.90 17.86
N ASP A 210 -10.25 -7.67 18.19
CA ASP A 210 -10.97 -6.88 19.18
C ASP A 210 -12.31 -6.38 18.62
N SER A 211 -13.41 -6.94 19.14
CA SER A 211 -14.79 -6.57 18.80
C SER A 211 -15.14 -5.09 19.04
N THR A 212 -14.30 -4.35 19.77
CA THR A 212 -14.47 -2.90 20.01
C THR A 212 -13.66 -2.01 19.07
N SER A 213 -12.82 -2.59 18.19
CA SER A 213 -12.13 -1.88 17.11
C SER A 213 -13.13 -1.35 16.06
N LEU A 214 -12.70 -0.34 15.29
CA LEU A 214 -13.47 0.13 14.13
C LEU A 214 -13.23 -0.76 12.90
N PHE A 215 -12.04 -1.36 12.80
CA PHE A 215 -11.51 -2.11 11.66
C PHE A 215 -12.52 -3.08 11.02
N SER A 216 -13.12 -3.99 11.79
CA SER A 216 -14.07 -5.00 11.28
C SER A 216 -15.37 -4.43 10.70
N SER A 217 -15.68 -3.16 10.96
CA SER A 217 -16.96 -2.52 10.62
C SER A 217 -16.80 -1.22 9.83
N ALA A 218 -15.64 -1.01 9.21
CA ALA A 218 -15.36 0.07 8.29
C ALA A 218 -15.50 -0.39 6.83
N GLU A 219 -15.72 0.57 5.93
CA GLU A 219 -15.34 0.38 4.52
C GLU A 219 -13.88 0.83 4.36
N ILE A 220 -13.03 0.00 3.74
CA ILE A 220 -11.59 0.29 3.58
C ILE A 220 -11.13 0.10 2.13
N MET A 221 -10.36 1.07 1.64
CA MET A 221 -9.61 1.02 0.39
C MET A 221 -8.11 0.89 0.69
N PHE A 222 -7.47 -0.13 0.14
CA PHE A 222 -6.05 -0.44 0.28
C PHE A 222 -5.30 -0.14 -1.04
N GLY A 223 -4.12 0.46 -0.94
CA GLY A 223 -3.32 0.88 -2.09
C GLY A 223 -1.84 0.55 -1.95
N VAL A 224 -1.22 0.15 -3.06
CA VAL A 224 0.25 0.02 -3.18
C VAL A 224 0.72 0.67 -4.47
N ALA A 225 1.92 1.25 -4.48
CA ALA A 225 2.65 1.53 -5.71
C ALA A 225 3.29 0.23 -6.27
N LYS A 226 3.79 0.26 -7.50
CA LYS A 226 4.51 -0.88 -8.09
C LYS A 226 5.94 -1.01 -7.56
N ASN A 227 6.60 0.12 -7.33
CA ASN A 227 8.02 0.26 -6.98
C ASN A 227 8.14 1.09 -5.68
N GLU A 228 7.62 0.55 -4.58
CA GLU A 228 7.56 1.27 -3.30
C GLU A 228 8.96 1.60 -2.75
N ALA A 229 9.95 0.73 -2.97
CA ALA A 229 11.30 0.88 -2.43
C ALA A 229 12.25 1.75 -3.26
N TYR A 230 11.75 2.52 -4.23
CA TYR A 230 12.57 3.40 -5.08
C TYR A 230 13.44 4.36 -4.24
N SER A 231 12.87 4.90 -3.15
CA SER A 231 13.50 5.82 -2.18
C SER A 231 14.64 5.20 -1.35
N TYR A 232 14.83 3.88 -1.36
CA TYR A 232 15.92 3.20 -0.65
C TYR A 232 17.21 3.05 -1.48
N MET A 233 17.17 3.33 -2.77
CA MET A 233 18.31 3.27 -3.70
C MET A 233 18.95 4.65 -3.88
N LYS A 234 20.26 4.69 -4.11
CA LYS A 234 20.98 5.94 -4.43
C LYS A 234 20.82 6.32 -5.90
N GLN A 235 20.95 7.60 -6.23
CA GLN A 235 20.80 8.11 -7.60
C GLN A 235 21.70 7.38 -8.62
N ASN A 236 22.97 7.12 -8.28
CA ASN A 236 23.87 6.35 -9.14
C ASN A 236 23.47 4.87 -9.26
N GLU A 237 22.98 4.26 -8.17
CA GLU A 237 22.45 2.89 -8.16
C GLU A 237 21.19 2.76 -9.04
N LEU A 238 20.35 3.82 -9.10
CA LEU A 238 19.20 3.92 -10.00
C LEU A 238 19.65 4.00 -11.47
N GLU A 239 20.65 4.83 -11.77
CA GLU A 239 21.16 5.04 -13.13
C GLU A 239 21.93 3.84 -13.69
N THR A 240 22.98 3.38 -13.01
CA THR A 240 23.89 2.32 -13.50
C THR A 240 23.54 0.90 -13.06
N GLY A 241 22.55 0.76 -12.18
CA GLY A 241 22.29 -0.51 -11.49
C GLY A 241 23.26 -0.76 -10.32
N ILE A 242 23.22 -1.98 -9.75
CA ILE A 242 24.01 -2.36 -8.58
C ILE A 242 24.87 -3.62 -8.81
N SER A 243 26.10 -3.59 -8.27
CA SER A 243 27.00 -4.73 -8.29
C SER A 243 26.45 -5.91 -7.49
N MET A 244 26.93 -7.13 -7.79
CA MET A 244 26.55 -8.34 -7.06
C MET A 244 26.85 -8.21 -5.55
N PHE A 245 28.04 -7.71 -5.20
CA PHE A 245 28.41 -7.43 -3.81
C PHE A 245 27.44 -6.42 -3.15
N ARG A 246 26.99 -5.41 -3.89
CA ARG A 246 26.03 -4.41 -3.41
C ARG A 246 24.64 -5.00 -3.16
N LYS A 247 24.16 -5.91 -4.02
CA LYS A 247 22.95 -6.73 -3.78
C LYS A 247 23.06 -7.45 -2.43
N PHE A 248 24.17 -8.14 -2.18
CA PHE A 248 24.36 -8.90 -0.93
C PHE A 248 24.38 -8.00 0.32
N GLN A 249 25.07 -6.86 0.28
CA GLN A 249 25.05 -5.88 1.37
C GLN A 249 23.63 -5.45 1.76
N ILE A 250 22.81 -5.10 0.76
CA ILE A 250 21.44 -4.64 0.97
C ILE A 250 20.58 -5.76 1.59
N ILE A 251 20.59 -6.97 1.01
CA ILE A 251 19.77 -8.09 1.51
C ILE A 251 20.24 -8.53 2.91
N ARG A 252 21.55 -8.60 3.19
CA ARG A 252 22.06 -8.94 4.54
C ARG A 252 21.62 -7.95 5.60
N THR A 253 21.63 -6.65 5.28
CA THR A 253 21.17 -5.57 6.18
C THR A 253 19.68 -5.64 6.42
N TYR A 254 18.91 -5.88 5.35
CA TYR A 254 17.48 -6.10 5.45
C TYR A 254 17.17 -7.27 6.38
N VAL A 255 17.83 -8.41 6.19
CA VAL A 255 17.59 -9.61 6.99
C VAL A 255 18.05 -9.44 8.44
N GLN A 256 19.18 -8.76 8.67
CA GLN A 256 19.69 -8.48 10.02
C GLN A 256 18.75 -7.58 10.84
N ASN A 257 18.07 -6.62 10.20
CA ASN A 257 17.23 -5.65 10.89
C ASN A 257 15.75 -6.06 11.01
N ASN A 258 15.22 -6.89 10.08
CA ASN A 258 13.79 -7.23 10.05
C ASN A 258 13.45 -8.61 10.64
N PHE A 259 14.40 -9.56 10.70
CA PHE A 259 14.15 -10.92 11.18
C PHE A 259 14.97 -11.26 12.43
N LYS A 260 14.45 -12.14 13.29
CA LYS A 260 15.06 -12.49 14.58
C LYS A 260 15.79 -13.85 14.54
N TYR A 261 15.26 -14.81 13.79
CA TYR A 261 15.70 -16.20 13.74
C TYR A 261 16.17 -16.63 12.35
N HIS A 262 17.03 -17.66 12.32
CA HIS A 262 17.49 -18.37 11.11
C HIS A 262 17.90 -17.49 9.92
N ARG A 263 18.48 -16.31 10.20
CA ARG A 263 18.76 -15.26 9.21
C ARG A 263 19.52 -15.74 7.99
N GLN A 264 20.49 -16.64 8.14
CA GLN A 264 21.24 -17.18 7.00
C GLN A 264 20.33 -17.92 6.00
N LYS A 265 19.38 -18.75 6.48
CA LYS A 265 18.41 -19.45 5.63
C LYS A 265 17.50 -18.43 4.91
N ILE A 266 17.04 -17.41 5.64
CA ILE A 266 16.17 -16.35 5.10
C ILE A 266 16.91 -15.52 4.03
N PHE A 267 18.18 -15.19 4.26
CA PHE A 267 19.04 -14.52 3.29
C PHE A 267 19.20 -15.35 2.00
N GLU A 268 19.52 -16.65 2.11
CA GLU A 268 19.67 -17.55 0.96
C GLU A 268 18.37 -17.71 0.16
N ILE A 269 17.23 -17.84 0.85
CA ILE A 269 15.91 -17.95 0.22
C ILE A 269 15.53 -16.64 -0.50
N LEU A 270 15.78 -15.48 0.11
CA LEU A 270 15.51 -14.16 -0.50
C LEU A 270 16.43 -13.89 -1.69
N GLU A 271 17.72 -14.19 -1.57
CA GLU A 271 18.70 -14.06 -2.66
C GLU A 271 18.28 -14.91 -3.87
N HIS A 272 17.89 -16.17 -3.62
CA HIS A 272 17.47 -17.09 -4.66
C HIS A 272 16.12 -16.72 -5.29
N HIS A 273 15.11 -16.36 -4.48
CA HIS A 273 13.76 -16.08 -4.99
C HIS A 273 13.70 -14.79 -5.82
N TYR A 274 14.47 -13.77 -5.44
CA TYR A 274 14.56 -12.50 -6.19
C TYR A 274 15.72 -12.50 -7.20
N SER A 275 16.18 -13.67 -7.65
CA SER A 275 17.09 -13.76 -8.79
C SER A 275 16.31 -14.16 -10.06
N ASP A 276 16.36 -13.29 -11.07
CA ASP A 276 15.80 -13.56 -12.40
C ASP A 276 16.64 -14.63 -13.16
N TRP A 277 16.47 -15.90 -12.79
CA TRP A 277 17.22 -17.04 -13.34
C TRP A 277 16.98 -17.28 -14.84
N ASP A 278 15.90 -16.72 -15.40
CA ASP A 278 15.58 -16.80 -16.83
C ASP A 278 16.34 -15.75 -17.67
N ARG A 279 17.15 -14.87 -17.04
CA ARG A 279 17.87 -13.77 -17.72
C ARG A 279 19.30 -13.57 -17.22
N SER A 280 20.07 -12.84 -18.02
CA SER A 280 21.40 -12.35 -17.64
C SER A 280 21.33 -11.44 -16.41
N GLN A 281 22.13 -11.76 -15.38
CA GLN A 281 22.24 -11.01 -14.13
C GLN A 281 23.12 -9.77 -14.31
N THR A 282 22.65 -8.78 -15.07
CA THR A 282 23.29 -7.46 -15.22
C THR A 282 23.11 -6.61 -13.96
N ASP A 283 23.76 -5.44 -13.90
CA ASP A 283 23.68 -4.55 -12.74
C ASP A 283 22.28 -3.92 -12.60
N GLU A 284 21.61 -3.67 -13.72
CA GLU A 284 20.23 -3.17 -13.78
C GLU A 284 19.22 -4.23 -13.35
N THR A 285 19.35 -5.49 -13.80
CA THR A 285 18.44 -6.56 -13.34
C THR A 285 18.65 -6.85 -11.86
N ARG A 286 19.90 -6.81 -11.37
CA ARG A 286 20.18 -6.89 -9.92
C ARG A 286 19.57 -5.73 -9.12
N ARG A 287 19.57 -4.50 -9.65
CA ARG A 287 18.88 -3.35 -9.02
C ARG A 287 17.38 -3.58 -8.93
N ASP A 288 16.75 -3.92 -10.06
CA ASP A 288 15.29 -4.10 -10.14
C ASP A 288 14.82 -5.23 -9.20
N ASN A 289 15.57 -6.33 -9.19
CA ASN A 289 15.36 -7.48 -8.28
C ASN A 289 15.43 -7.09 -6.79
N VAL A 290 16.40 -6.27 -6.39
CA VAL A 290 16.52 -5.81 -4.98
C VAL A 290 15.46 -4.77 -4.64
N MET A 291 15.15 -3.84 -5.55
CA MET A 291 14.06 -2.89 -5.35
C MET A 291 12.71 -3.62 -5.21
N GLU A 292 12.49 -4.69 -5.98
CA GLU A 292 11.31 -5.54 -5.89
C GLU A 292 11.23 -6.26 -4.52
N LEU A 293 12.33 -6.87 -4.07
CA LEU A 293 12.44 -7.51 -2.75
C LEU A 293 12.08 -6.57 -1.59
N ILE A 294 12.68 -5.37 -1.56
CA ILE A 294 12.44 -4.38 -0.50
C ILE A 294 11.00 -3.83 -0.60
N SER A 295 10.46 -3.65 -1.81
CA SER A 295 9.07 -3.19 -2.01
C SER A 295 8.06 -4.19 -1.45
N ASP A 296 8.28 -5.48 -1.69
CA ASP A 296 7.38 -6.52 -1.19
C ASP A 296 7.45 -6.64 0.33
N GLY A 297 8.65 -6.76 0.91
CA GLY A 297 8.81 -6.97 2.35
C GLY A 297 8.41 -5.77 3.22
N GLN A 298 8.56 -4.53 2.74
CA GLN A 298 8.25 -3.32 3.52
C GLN A 298 6.81 -2.82 3.36
N TYR A 299 6.18 -3.10 2.21
CA TYR A 299 4.93 -2.45 1.82
C TYR A 299 3.90 -3.42 1.24
N ALA A 300 4.23 -4.16 0.18
CA ALA A 300 3.20 -4.93 -0.53
C ALA A 300 2.69 -6.15 0.24
N ALA A 301 3.58 -6.94 0.88
CA ALA A 301 3.16 -8.04 1.74
C ALA A 301 2.40 -7.52 2.98
N PRO A 302 2.90 -6.53 3.76
CA PRO A 302 2.14 -5.91 4.85
C PRO A 302 0.75 -5.37 4.46
N MET A 303 0.63 -4.73 3.29
CA MET A 303 -0.64 -4.19 2.81
C MET A 303 -1.60 -5.30 2.36
N VAL A 304 -1.11 -6.32 1.65
CA VAL A 304 -1.93 -7.48 1.23
C VAL A 304 -2.36 -8.31 2.44
N HIS A 305 -1.50 -8.48 3.45
CA HIS A 305 -1.86 -9.12 4.71
C HIS A 305 -3.01 -8.36 5.40
N MET A 306 -2.88 -7.03 5.54
CA MET A 306 -3.94 -6.22 6.15
C MET A 306 -5.25 -6.24 5.34
N ALA A 307 -5.17 -6.26 4.01
CA ALA A 307 -6.34 -6.41 3.14
C ALA A 307 -6.99 -7.81 3.25
N GLN A 308 -6.21 -8.87 3.46
CA GLN A 308 -6.72 -10.21 3.76
C GLN A 308 -7.37 -10.26 5.15
N GLU A 309 -6.75 -9.69 6.18
CA GLU A 309 -7.32 -9.61 7.53
C GLU A 309 -8.61 -8.80 7.57
N HIS A 310 -8.71 -7.73 6.79
CA HIS A 310 -9.98 -7.02 6.62
C HIS A 310 -11.01 -7.87 5.87
N ALA A 311 -10.62 -8.53 4.76
CA ALA A 311 -11.53 -9.37 3.98
C ALA A 311 -12.02 -10.64 4.70
N LYS A 312 -11.33 -11.11 5.75
CA LYS A 312 -11.83 -12.14 6.68
C LYS A 312 -13.02 -11.65 7.53
N ARG A 313 -13.11 -10.34 7.79
CA ARG A 313 -14.02 -9.73 8.79
C ARG A 313 -15.07 -8.78 8.16
N SER A 314 -14.78 -8.21 6.99
CA SER A 314 -15.61 -7.20 6.30
C SER A 314 -15.65 -7.42 4.79
N GLU A 315 -16.87 -7.47 4.25
CA GLU A 315 -17.13 -7.52 2.82
C GLU A 315 -16.78 -6.21 2.08
N SER A 316 -16.50 -5.11 2.77
CA SER A 316 -16.31 -3.78 2.15
C SER A 316 -14.84 -3.39 2.02
N SER A 317 -14.06 -4.33 1.47
CA SER A 317 -12.66 -4.14 1.08
C SER A 317 -12.55 -3.76 -0.40
N TYR A 318 -11.68 -2.81 -0.74
CA TYR A 318 -11.26 -2.52 -2.11
C TYR A 318 -9.72 -2.44 -2.18
N MET A 319 -9.10 -2.94 -3.24
CA MET A 319 -7.64 -2.86 -3.43
C MET A 319 -7.27 -2.25 -4.78
N TYR A 320 -6.25 -1.40 -4.84
CA TYR A 320 -5.57 -0.99 -6.08
C TYR A 320 -4.06 -1.23 -6.05
N MET A 321 -3.46 -1.24 -7.24
CA MET A 321 -2.03 -1.02 -7.43
C MET A 321 -1.82 0.14 -8.42
N PHE A 322 -0.95 1.07 -8.07
CA PHE A 322 -0.58 2.21 -8.90
C PHE A 322 0.70 1.94 -9.70
N GLY A 323 0.58 1.92 -11.03
CA GLY A 323 1.65 1.61 -11.98
C GLY A 323 1.78 2.66 -13.08
N TYR A 324 1.76 3.94 -12.70
CA TYR A 324 1.97 5.09 -13.58
C TYR A 324 3.21 5.87 -13.14
N SER A 325 3.86 6.58 -14.08
CA SER A 325 4.82 7.65 -13.73
C SER A 325 4.50 8.89 -14.54
N THR A 326 4.51 10.02 -13.84
CA THR A 326 4.36 11.38 -14.35
C THR A 326 5.37 11.64 -15.47
N GLN A 327 4.93 12.19 -16.60
CA GLN A 327 5.78 12.36 -17.80
C GLN A 327 6.77 13.53 -17.75
N SER A 328 6.59 14.49 -16.84
CA SER A 328 7.47 15.66 -16.66
C SER A 328 8.63 15.40 -15.70
N GLU A 329 8.49 14.45 -14.79
CA GLU A 329 9.59 13.97 -13.96
C GLU A 329 10.40 12.94 -14.78
N ASP A 330 11.72 13.10 -14.85
CA ASP A 330 12.60 12.31 -15.75
C ASP A 330 12.90 10.90 -15.20
N TYR A 331 11.83 10.20 -14.80
CA TYR A 331 11.90 8.85 -14.26
C TYR A 331 12.37 7.85 -15.32
N PRO A 332 13.40 7.04 -15.02
CA PRO A 332 13.82 5.96 -15.89
C PRO A 332 12.64 5.04 -16.24
N LYS A 333 12.44 4.71 -17.52
CA LYS A 333 11.18 4.11 -18.04
C LYS A 333 10.75 2.77 -17.39
N TRP A 334 11.66 2.08 -16.70
CA TRP A 334 11.38 0.87 -15.91
C TRP A 334 10.76 1.16 -14.53
N SER A 335 10.98 2.35 -13.99
CA SER A 335 10.64 2.76 -12.62
C SER A 335 9.15 3.07 -12.37
N SER A 336 8.28 2.84 -13.36
CA SER A 336 6.84 3.12 -13.31
C SER A 336 6.13 2.75 -12.00
N GLY A 337 5.43 3.71 -11.39
CA GLY A 337 4.62 3.53 -10.17
C GLY A 337 5.45 3.58 -8.90
N ILE A 338 5.98 4.75 -8.55
CA ILE A 338 6.79 4.99 -7.33
C ILE A 338 5.87 5.31 -6.13
N GLN A 339 6.36 5.09 -4.91
CA GLN A 339 5.67 5.47 -3.68
C GLN A 339 5.30 6.96 -3.69
N GLY A 340 4.00 7.28 -3.57
CA GLY A 340 3.50 8.66 -3.49
C GLY A 340 3.20 9.33 -4.83
N GLU A 341 3.57 8.73 -5.96
CA GLU A 341 3.18 9.21 -7.31
C GLU A 341 1.66 9.07 -7.57
N ASP A 342 0.88 8.47 -6.67
CA ASP A 342 -0.59 8.50 -6.74
C ASP A 342 -1.20 9.80 -6.15
N LEU A 343 -0.50 10.46 -5.22
CA LEU A 343 -0.95 11.69 -4.56
C LEU A 343 -1.25 12.87 -5.50
N PRO A 344 -0.40 13.26 -6.47
CA PRO A 344 -0.73 14.38 -7.38
C PRO A 344 -2.04 14.17 -8.13
N TYR A 345 -2.36 12.92 -8.48
CA TYR A 345 -3.59 12.56 -9.18
C TYR A 345 -4.83 12.60 -8.29
N ILE A 346 -4.67 12.41 -6.98
CA ILE A 346 -5.72 12.46 -5.95
C ILE A 346 -5.97 13.89 -5.48
N PHE A 347 -4.94 14.72 -5.32
CA PHE A 347 -5.10 16.13 -4.97
C PHE A 347 -5.50 17.02 -6.16
N GLY A 348 -5.30 16.54 -7.39
CA GLY A 348 -5.84 17.18 -8.60
C GLY A 348 -4.86 18.10 -9.33
N ALA A 349 -3.57 18.08 -9.00
CA ALA A 349 -2.54 18.90 -9.63
C ALA A 349 -2.52 18.83 -11.17
N PRO A 350 -2.79 17.68 -11.83
CA PRO A 350 -2.94 17.62 -13.28
C PRO A 350 -4.08 18.46 -13.87
N LEU A 351 -5.12 18.82 -13.11
CA LEU A 351 -6.21 19.65 -13.65
C LEU A 351 -5.83 21.13 -13.77
N VAL A 352 -4.94 21.62 -12.91
CA VAL A 352 -4.54 23.04 -12.81
C VAL A 352 -3.12 23.33 -13.30
N ASP A 353 -2.45 22.34 -13.88
CA ASP A 353 -1.04 22.43 -14.36
C ASP A 353 -0.03 22.73 -13.23
N GLY A 354 -0.21 22.02 -12.11
CA GLY A 354 0.70 22.05 -10.97
C GLY A 354 0.11 22.65 -9.71
N ILE A 355 0.49 22.09 -8.57
CA ILE A 355 0.20 22.57 -7.22
C ILE A 355 1.42 22.15 -6.39
N SER A 356 2.12 23.08 -5.74
CA SER A 356 3.26 22.73 -4.88
C SER A 356 2.82 21.69 -3.82
N PRO A 357 3.58 20.60 -3.59
CA PRO A 357 4.92 20.30 -4.11
C PRO A 357 4.98 19.60 -5.47
N PHE A 358 3.84 19.25 -6.07
CA PHE A 358 3.74 18.50 -7.32
C PHE A 358 4.19 19.31 -8.56
N PRO A 359 4.75 18.66 -9.59
CA PRO A 359 5.30 19.33 -10.78
C PRO A 359 4.25 20.04 -11.63
N SER A 360 4.69 20.98 -12.48
CA SER A 360 3.84 21.92 -13.23
C SER A 360 3.49 21.52 -14.67
N ASP A 361 3.77 20.29 -15.09
CA ASP A 361 3.60 19.86 -16.49
C ASP A 361 2.90 18.50 -16.58
N TYR A 362 1.64 18.48 -17.05
CA TYR A 362 0.85 17.26 -17.18
C TYR A 362 0.17 17.13 -18.54
N SER A 363 0.32 15.96 -19.17
CA SER A 363 -0.32 15.68 -20.46
C SER A 363 -1.83 15.53 -20.31
N LYS A 364 -2.54 15.66 -21.45
CA LYS A 364 -3.99 15.40 -21.56
C LYS A 364 -4.39 13.97 -21.12
N GLY A 365 -3.44 13.04 -21.02
CA GLY A 365 -3.64 11.71 -20.45
C GLY A 365 -3.67 11.72 -18.92
N GLU A 366 -2.73 12.41 -18.28
CA GLU A 366 -2.66 12.58 -16.82
C GLU A 366 -3.87 13.35 -16.28
N LYS A 367 -4.33 14.40 -16.97
CA LYS A 367 -5.54 15.15 -16.57
C LYS A 367 -6.78 14.22 -16.46
N ARG A 368 -6.91 13.28 -17.40
CA ARG A 368 -8.01 12.29 -17.44
C ARG A 368 -7.86 11.18 -16.39
N LEU A 369 -6.61 10.83 -16.04
CA LEU A 369 -6.28 9.90 -14.96
C LEU A 369 -6.62 10.50 -13.59
N SER A 370 -6.21 11.75 -13.33
CA SER A 370 -6.53 12.46 -12.09
C SER A 370 -8.04 12.65 -11.89
N ALA A 371 -8.76 13.13 -12.91
CA ALA A 371 -10.22 13.23 -12.86
C ALA A 371 -10.90 11.86 -12.56
N ALA A 372 -10.35 10.76 -13.08
CA ALA A 372 -10.85 9.42 -12.77
C ALA A 372 -10.55 9.01 -11.32
N MET A 373 -9.33 9.22 -10.83
CA MET A 373 -8.91 8.87 -9.48
C MET A 373 -9.66 9.69 -8.42
N MET A 374 -9.73 11.01 -8.58
CA MET A 374 -10.52 11.88 -7.69
C MET A 374 -11.98 11.43 -7.62
N ARG A 375 -12.60 11.08 -8.76
CA ARG A 375 -13.98 10.55 -8.76
C ARG A 375 -14.08 9.24 -7.96
N LEU A 376 -13.15 8.29 -8.13
CA LEU A 376 -13.18 7.02 -7.40
C LEU A 376 -12.97 7.21 -5.88
N TRP A 377 -12.07 8.10 -5.47
CA TRP A 377 -11.82 8.43 -4.05
C TRP A 377 -13.01 9.15 -3.41
N THR A 378 -13.59 10.13 -4.10
CA THR A 378 -14.72 10.94 -3.61
C THR A 378 -16.03 10.14 -3.62
N ASN A 379 -16.24 9.26 -4.59
CA ASN A 379 -17.31 8.26 -4.58
C ASN A 379 -17.21 7.34 -3.36
N PHE A 380 -16.03 6.78 -3.11
CA PHE A 380 -15.79 5.95 -1.93
C PHE A 380 -16.04 6.73 -0.63
N ALA A 381 -15.59 7.98 -0.54
CA ALA A 381 -15.88 8.82 0.62
C ALA A 381 -17.38 9.11 0.80
N LYS A 382 -18.10 9.41 -0.29
CA LYS A 382 -19.55 9.65 -0.31
C LYS A 382 -20.35 8.40 0.08
N SER A 383 -20.04 7.22 -0.46
CA SER A 383 -20.91 6.02 -0.43
C SER A 383 -20.34 4.73 0.19
N GLY A 384 -19.02 4.64 0.41
CA GLY A 384 -18.33 3.39 0.76
C GLY A 384 -17.99 2.50 -0.43
N ASN A 385 -18.30 2.93 -1.65
CA ASN A 385 -18.07 2.19 -2.90
C ASN A 385 -17.49 3.14 -3.97
N PRO A 386 -16.27 2.93 -4.49
CA PRO A 386 -15.66 3.84 -5.46
C PRO A 386 -16.44 3.95 -6.78
N ASN A 387 -17.35 3.01 -7.06
CA ASN A 387 -18.19 3.02 -8.25
C ASN A 387 -19.44 3.92 -8.14
N LEU A 388 -19.80 4.41 -6.95
CA LEU A 388 -21.06 5.11 -6.69
C LEU A 388 -20.84 6.43 -5.90
N PRO A 389 -21.54 7.54 -6.23
CA PRO A 389 -22.57 7.68 -7.27
C PRO A 389 -22.02 7.67 -8.70
N ILE A 390 -22.93 7.53 -9.67
CA ILE A 390 -22.64 7.54 -11.12
C ILE A 390 -22.81 8.96 -11.72
N GLU A 391 -23.29 9.91 -10.91
CA GLU A 391 -23.84 11.22 -11.32
C GLU A 391 -22.86 12.11 -12.10
N GLN A 392 -21.55 12.01 -11.86
CA GLN A 392 -20.55 12.75 -12.64
C GLN A 392 -20.29 12.08 -14.01
N PRO A 393 -20.70 12.70 -15.14
CA PRO A 393 -20.50 12.11 -16.46
C PRO A 393 -19.02 12.15 -16.85
N MET A 394 -18.41 10.98 -16.99
CA MET A 394 -17.07 10.86 -17.54
C MET A 394 -16.98 11.52 -18.92
N LEU A 395 -15.92 12.32 -19.13
CA LEU A 395 -15.51 12.75 -20.47
C LEU A 395 -15.52 11.55 -21.42
N LYS A 396 -16.16 11.67 -22.58
CA LYS A 396 -16.50 10.53 -23.46
C LYS A 396 -15.30 9.69 -23.92
N GLU A 397 -14.08 10.22 -23.82
CA GLU A 397 -12.81 9.55 -24.14
C GLU A 397 -12.07 8.96 -22.92
N ASN A 398 -12.66 8.91 -21.72
CA ASN A 398 -11.96 8.43 -20.53
C ASN A 398 -11.94 6.89 -20.46
N LYS A 399 -10.72 6.31 -20.42
CA LYS A 399 -10.46 4.87 -20.31
C LYS A 399 -11.04 4.23 -19.03
N PHE A 400 -11.35 5.03 -18.02
CA PHE A 400 -11.97 4.60 -16.76
C PHE A 400 -13.51 4.53 -16.83
N LYS A 401 -14.14 4.89 -17.96
CA LYS A 401 -15.61 4.97 -18.09
C LYS A 401 -16.29 3.61 -17.89
N ASP A 402 -15.75 2.56 -18.50
CA ASP A 402 -16.41 1.25 -18.60
C ASP A 402 -15.82 0.22 -17.60
N ILE A 403 -15.07 0.69 -16.59
CA ILE A 403 -14.39 -0.16 -15.59
C ILE A 403 -15.11 -0.07 -14.25
N VAL A 404 -15.61 -1.21 -13.79
CA VAL A 404 -16.08 -1.43 -12.42
C VAL A 404 -14.90 -1.89 -11.56
N TRP A 405 -14.65 -1.22 -10.44
CA TRP A 405 -13.70 -1.65 -9.43
C TRP A 405 -14.38 -2.69 -8.53
N PRO A 406 -13.99 -3.98 -8.57
CA PRO A 406 -14.60 -5.01 -7.74
C PRO A 406 -14.19 -4.88 -6.27
N LYS A 407 -15.01 -5.42 -5.38
CA LYS A 407 -14.63 -5.68 -3.99
C LYS A 407 -13.48 -6.70 -3.93
N TYR A 408 -12.51 -6.45 -3.05
CA TYR A 408 -11.48 -7.43 -2.71
C TYR A 408 -12.09 -8.50 -1.78
N ARG A 409 -11.87 -9.78 -2.09
CA ARG A 409 -12.30 -10.95 -1.31
C ARG A 409 -11.24 -12.04 -1.41
N LEU A 410 -11.19 -12.92 -0.42
CA LEU A 410 -10.10 -13.90 -0.25
C LEU A 410 -9.96 -14.90 -1.40
N GLU A 411 -11.06 -15.30 -2.04
CA GLU A 411 -11.09 -16.37 -3.05
C GLU A 411 -10.65 -15.88 -4.44
N LYS A 412 -10.74 -14.57 -4.70
CA LYS A 412 -10.46 -13.98 -6.01
C LYS A 412 -9.37 -12.89 -5.97
N GLN A 413 -9.12 -12.30 -4.80
CA GLN A 413 -8.09 -11.27 -4.54
C GLN A 413 -8.03 -10.20 -5.63
N LEU A 414 -9.20 -9.67 -6.01
CA LEU A 414 -9.35 -8.75 -7.13
C LEU A 414 -8.91 -7.34 -6.75
N TYR A 415 -8.08 -6.73 -7.61
CA TYR A 415 -7.60 -5.36 -7.45
C TYR A 415 -7.69 -4.59 -8.76
N LEU A 416 -7.78 -3.26 -8.66
CA LEU A 416 -7.69 -2.35 -9.79
C LEU A 416 -6.22 -1.98 -10.03
N GLN A 417 -5.64 -2.39 -11.16
CA GLN A 417 -4.40 -1.80 -11.64
C GLN A 417 -4.72 -0.41 -12.24
N ILE A 418 -4.19 0.64 -11.61
CA ILE A 418 -4.24 2.02 -12.09
C ILE A 418 -2.99 2.30 -12.92
N GLY A 419 -3.14 2.88 -14.11
CA GLY A 419 -2.02 3.13 -15.03
C GLY A 419 -2.46 3.59 -16.42
N ARG A 420 -1.52 3.57 -17.40
CA ARG A 420 -1.73 4.03 -18.79
C ARG A 420 -2.95 3.41 -19.49
N ARG A 421 -3.31 2.20 -19.08
CA ARG A 421 -4.61 1.56 -19.30
C ARG A 421 -5.02 0.92 -17.96
N PRO A 422 -6.06 1.41 -17.27
CA PRO A 422 -6.59 0.72 -16.10
C PRO A 422 -7.11 -0.67 -16.44
N LEU A 423 -6.91 -1.64 -15.54
CA LEU A 423 -7.31 -3.04 -15.71
C LEU A 423 -7.67 -3.65 -14.35
N VAL A 424 -8.71 -4.50 -14.31
CA VAL A 424 -8.95 -5.38 -13.15
C VAL A 424 -8.03 -6.60 -13.27
N ARG A 425 -7.39 -6.99 -12.17
CA ARG A 425 -6.54 -8.17 -12.04
C ARG A 425 -6.82 -8.91 -10.73
N HIS A 426 -6.25 -10.10 -10.57
CA HIS A 426 -6.35 -10.93 -9.37
C HIS A 426 -4.96 -11.22 -8.78
N HIS A 427 -4.89 -11.55 -7.49
CA HIS A 427 -3.70 -12.09 -6.80
C HIS A 427 -2.43 -11.27 -7.09
N TYR A 428 -2.41 -10.01 -6.64
CA TYR A 428 -1.28 -9.10 -6.82
C TYR A 428 0.02 -9.75 -6.33
N ARG A 429 1.00 -9.89 -7.24
CA ARG A 429 2.34 -10.48 -6.99
C ARG A 429 2.30 -11.83 -6.25
N GLY A 430 1.25 -12.63 -6.46
CA GLY A 430 0.93 -13.78 -5.60
C GLY A 430 2.04 -14.84 -5.41
N LYS A 431 2.93 -15.06 -6.39
CA LYS A 431 4.10 -15.96 -6.23
C LYS A 431 5.10 -15.40 -5.22
N GLN A 432 5.43 -14.12 -5.34
CA GLN A 432 6.37 -13.42 -4.46
C GLN A 432 5.77 -13.16 -3.08
N LEU A 433 4.50 -12.77 -2.98
CA LEU A 433 3.87 -12.51 -1.68
C LEU A 433 3.61 -13.80 -0.88
N ALA A 434 3.45 -14.96 -1.53
CA ALA A 434 3.38 -16.24 -0.82
C ALA A 434 4.67 -16.55 -0.03
N LEU A 435 5.85 -16.09 -0.49
CA LEU A 435 7.09 -16.20 0.27
C LEU A 435 6.98 -15.41 1.59
N TRP A 436 6.57 -14.15 1.53
CA TRP A 436 6.47 -13.26 2.69
C TRP A 436 5.32 -13.58 3.65
N LEU A 437 4.20 -14.10 3.13
CA LEU A 437 2.97 -14.32 3.90
C LEU A 437 2.81 -15.73 4.46
N ASP A 438 3.52 -16.73 3.92
CA ASP A 438 3.39 -18.12 4.34
C ASP A 438 4.73 -18.78 4.71
N LEU A 439 5.77 -18.65 3.87
CA LEU A 439 7.02 -19.39 4.08
C LEU A 439 7.99 -18.72 5.05
N LEU A 440 8.23 -17.41 4.93
CA LEU A 440 9.16 -16.71 5.81
C LEU A 440 8.73 -16.63 7.28
N PRO A 441 7.44 -16.41 7.62
CA PRO A 441 7.00 -16.45 9.02
C PRO A 441 7.34 -17.78 9.71
N LYS A 442 7.08 -18.91 9.04
CA LYS A 442 7.41 -20.28 9.52
C LYS A 442 8.91 -20.57 9.65
N ILE A 443 9.77 -19.64 9.26
CA ILE A 443 11.24 -19.72 9.37
C ILE A 443 11.77 -18.69 10.40
N ASP A 444 11.00 -17.66 10.73
CA ASP A 444 11.33 -16.65 11.76
C ASP A 444 10.68 -16.98 13.13
N GLU A 445 10.75 -18.25 13.52
CA GLU A 445 10.25 -18.80 14.79
C GLU A 445 11.41 -19.40 15.63
N GLU A 446 11.18 -19.64 16.92
CA GLU A 446 12.16 -20.32 17.81
C GLU A 446 12.20 -21.83 17.57
N ASP A 447 13.39 -22.43 17.56
CA ASP A 447 13.58 -23.89 17.43
C ASP A 447 12.85 -24.62 18.58
N PRO A 448 11.74 -25.35 18.34
CA PRO A 448 10.80 -25.77 19.40
C PRO A 448 11.31 -26.93 20.29
N PHE A 449 12.55 -27.39 20.09
CA PHE A 449 13.16 -28.52 20.80
C PHE A 449 14.62 -28.25 21.23
N SER A 450 14.99 -26.98 21.43
CA SER A 450 16.37 -26.59 21.78
C SER A 450 16.57 -26.38 23.28
N ASP A 451 16.96 -27.43 24.01
CA ASP A 451 17.33 -27.35 25.44
C ASP A 451 18.47 -26.36 25.75
N LYS A 452 19.20 -25.92 24.71
CA LYS A 452 20.19 -24.84 24.76
C LYS A 452 20.09 -24.02 23.46
N PRO A 453 19.28 -22.94 23.41
CA PRO A 453 19.16 -22.12 22.21
C PRO A 453 20.52 -21.57 21.79
N ASN A 454 21.07 -22.12 20.71
CA ASN A 454 22.39 -21.76 20.21
C ASN A 454 22.25 -20.52 19.32
N TYR A 455 22.16 -19.35 19.96
CA TYR A 455 21.92 -18.05 19.31
C TYR A 455 22.80 -17.78 18.06
N MET A 456 23.98 -18.39 17.97
CA MET A 456 24.86 -18.32 16.79
C MET A 456 24.23 -18.93 15.52
N GLN A 457 23.39 -19.97 15.63
CA GLN A 457 22.75 -20.66 14.51
C GLN A 457 21.59 -19.87 13.87
N HIS A 458 21.10 -18.83 14.55
CA HIS A 458 20.07 -17.93 14.02
C HIS A 458 20.66 -16.70 13.30
N ASN A 459 21.97 -16.45 13.41
CA ASN A 459 22.63 -15.30 12.79
C ASN A 459 22.94 -15.53 11.30
N LEU A 460 23.36 -14.46 10.62
CA LEU A 460 24.01 -14.53 9.31
C LEU A 460 25.44 -15.09 9.47
N VAL A 461 25.98 -15.69 8.41
CA VAL A 461 27.42 -16.00 8.31
C VAL A 461 28.23 -14.70 8.37
N ASP A 462 29.36 -14.72 9.09
CA ASP A 462 30.23 -13.57 9.36
C ASP A 462 29.50 -12.29 9.83
N PRO A 463 28.72 -12.33 10.93
CA PRO A 463 27.90 -11.20 11.36
C PRO A 463 28.75 -10.03 11.88
N ASN A 464 30.00 -10.31 12.30
CA ASN A 464 30.95 -9.29 12.76
C ASN A 464 31.63 -8.55 11.60
N ASN A 465 31.56 -9.05 10.36
CA ASN A 465 32.21 -8.41 9.22
C ASN A 465 31.34 -7.28 8.65
N MET A 466 31.50 -6.08 9.21
CA MET A 466 30.74 -4.88 8.85
C MET A 466 30.80 -4.53 7.35
N SER A 467 31.85 -4.93 6.61
CA SER A 467 31.92 -4.69 5.16
C SER A 467 30.86 -5.45 4.35
N THR A 468 30.31 -6.54 4.90
CA THR A 468 29.27 -7.36 4.27
C THR A 468 27.85 -6.78 4.41
N PHE A 469 27.73 -5.58 4.98
CA PHE A 469 26.47 -4.89 5.22
C PHE A 469 26.41 -3.55 4.49
N ASP A 470 25.19 -3.07 4.27
CA ASP A 470 24.85 -1.73 3.82
C ASP A 470 24.58 -0.86 5.07
N ASP A 471 25.10 0.36 5.08
CA ASP A 471 25.06 1.28 6.21
C ASP A 471 25.26 0.61 7.60
N PRO A 472 26.50 0.17 7.93
CA PRO A 472 26.77 -0.52 9.19
C PRO A 472 26.45 0.29 10.45
N SER A 473 26.29 1.61 10.34
CA SER A 473 25.86 2.48 11.45
C SER A 473 24.41 2.25 11.88
N ARG A 474 23.59 1.67 10.99
CA ARG A 474 22.15 1.44 11.15
C ARG A 474 21.81 -0.06 11.27
N LEU A 475 22.72 -0.87 11.79
CA LEU A 475 22.51 -2.31 12.05
C LEU A 475 21.90 -2.55 13.44
N LEU A 476 20.91 -3.45 13.50
CA LEU A 476 20.34 -3.94 14.75
C LEU A 476 21.08 -5.21 15.19
N ILE A 477 22.15 -5.03 15.98
CA ILE A 477 23.04 -6.12 16.40
C ILE A 477 22.37 -7.04 17.44
N ASN A 478 21.60 -6.49 18.38
CA ASN A 478 21.00 -7.21 19.51
C ASN A 478 19.50 -6.93 19.63
N PHE A 479 18.64 -7.91 19.34
CA PHE A 479 17.20 -7.84 19.63
C PHE A 479 16.88 -7.99 21.13
N HIS A 480 17.77 -8.59 21.93
CA HIS A 480 17.50 -9.04 23.30
C HIS A 480 17.38 -7.95 24.39
N ARG A 481 17.21 -6.65 24.05
CA ARG A 481 16.90 -5.60 25.04
C ARG A 481 15.40 -5.28 25.14
N SER A 482 14.62 -5.50 24.08
CA SER A 482 13.16 -5.29 24.13
C SER A 482 12.47 -6.36 24.98
N LEU A 483 11.46 -5.94 25.76
CA LEU A 483 10.53 -6.79 26.51
C LEU A 483 11.14 -7.69 27.61
N LYS A 484 11.91 -7.09 28.53
CA LYS A 484 11.66 -7.39 29.96
C LYS A 484 10.69 -6.36 30.52
N LEU A 485 9.41 -6.71 30.54
CA LEU A 485 8.45 -6.01 31.40
C LEU A 485 8.83 -6.34 32.85
N ASN A 486 9.44 -5.40 33.56
CA ASN A 486 9.64 -5.55 34.99
C ASN A 486 8.26 -5.55 35.65
N ASN A 487 7.82 -6.69 36.19
CA ASN A 487 6.63 -6.74 37.02
C ASN A 487 6.81 -5.76 38.17
N VAL A 488 6.05 -4.66 38.15
CA VAL A 488 6.03 -3.68 39.24
C VAL A 488 5.62 -4.44 40.50
N PRO A 489 6.45 -4.44 41.57
CA PRO A 489 6.09 -5.11 42.80
C PRO A 489 4.83 -4.47 43.38
N ILE A 490 3.72 -5.22 43.36
CA ILE A 490 2.52 -4.82 44.10
C ILE A 490 2.91 -4.77 45.57
N SER A 491 2.89 -3.57 46.15
CA SER A 491 3.27 -3.36 47.54
C SER A 491 2.28 -4.08 48.46
N SER A 492 2.67 -5.26 48.94
CA SER A 492 1.88 -6.05 49.89
C SER A 492 1.80 -5.32 51.22
N THR A 493 0.71 -4.60 51.45
CA THR A 493 0.37 -4.08 52.78
C THR A 493 0.17 -5.24 53.74
N ASN A 494 0.88 -5.22 54.87
CA ASN A 494 0.78 -6.24 55.90
C ASN A 494 -0.68 -6.41 56.38
N SER A 495 -1.13 -7.66 56.47
CA SER A 495 -2.29 -8.04 57.29
C SER A 495 -1.91 -9.33 58.04
N GLU A 496 -2.34 -9.44 59.29
CA GLU A 496 -1.72 -10.33 60.27
C GLU A 496 -2.24 -11.77 60.18
N THR A 497 -1.37 -12.73 60.50
CA THR A 497 -1.68 -14.17 60.49
C THR A 497 -2.56 -14.55 61.68
N ILE A 498 -3.88 -14.61 61.46
CA ILE A 498 -4.80 -15.36 62.33
C ILE A 498 -5.10 -16.71 61.66
N GLY A 499 -4.58 -17.78 62.26
CA GLY A 499 -4.72 -19.13 61.71
C GLY A 499 -6.10 -19.75 62.00
N ILE A 500 -6.78 -20.19 60.94
CA ILE A 500 -7.89 -21.14 61.04
C ILE A 500 -7.59 -22.33 60.12
N THR A 501 -7.23 -23.46 60.72
CA THR A 501 -7.18 -24.76 60.05
C THR A 501 -8.59 -25.27 59.79
N ASN A 502 -8.89 -25.78 58.59
CA ASN A 502 -9.81 -26.91 58.42
C ASN A 502 -9.71 -27.56 57.03
N ASN A 503 -10.04 -28.86 57.00
CA ASN A 503 -9.88 -29.75 55.84
C ASN A 503 -10.81 -29.40 54.67
N TYR A 504 -10.28 -29.45 53.43
CA TYR A 504 -11.07 -29.53 52.20
C TYR A 504 -10.47 -30.49 51.15
N ASP A 505 -9.94 -31.63 51.61
CA ASP A 505 -9.81 -32.84 50.78
C ASP A 505 -11.04 -33.73 51.01
N VAL A 506 -12.09 -33.48 50.21
CA VAL A 506 -13.30 -34.28 49.90
C VAL A 506 -14.21 -33.34 49.07
N ILE A 507 -15.22 -33.87 48.36
CA ILE A 507 -16.05 -33.14 47.37
C ILE A 507 -15.27 -32.72 46.09
N LYS A 508 -14.64 -33.69 45.42
CA LYS A 508 -14.24 -33.54 44.00
C LYS A 508 -14.81 -34.61 43.06
N ASN A 509 -15.63 -35.54 43.58
CA ASN A 509 -16.06 -36.76 42.87
C ASN A 509 -17.59 -36.90 42.67
N GLU A 510 -18.43 -35.95 43.11
CA GLU A 510 -19.91 -36.10 43.05
C GLU A 510 -20.63 -35.16 42.07
N THR A 511 -19.93 -34.22 41.42
CA THR A 511 -20.52 -33.34 40.40
C THR A 511 -20.30 -33.84 38.96
N MET A 512 -19.49 -34.88 38.76
CA MET A 512 -19.19 -35.44 37.42
C MET A 512 -20.01 -36.69 37.07
N THR A 513 -20.93 -37.12 37.95
CA THR A 513 -21.81 -38.29 37.77
C THR A 513 -23.29 -37.94 37.59
N LYS A 514 -23.67 -36.65 37.63
CA LYS A 514 -25.08 -36.19 37.51
C LYS A 514 -25.41 -35.42 36.22
N LEU A 515 -24.49 -35.41 35.25
CA LEU A 515 -24.68 -34.83 33.92
C LEU A 515 -24.68 -35.88 32.78
N GLN A 516 -24.58 -37.18 33.12
CA GLN A 516 -24.45 -38.26 32.14
C GLN A 516 -25.71 -39.15 31.99
N GLU A 517 -26.72 -38.98 32.85
CA GLU A 517 -27.98 -39.76 32.81
C GLU A 517 -29.15 -39.05 32.11
N MET A 518 -28.98 -37.80 31.64
CA MET A 518 -30.06 -37.00 31.05
C MET A 518 -30.01 -36.89 29.52
N SER A 519 -29.48 -37.93 28.85
CA SER A 519 -29.27 -37.95 27.38
C SER A 519 -29.58 -39.29 26.69
N THR A 520 -30.41 -40.16 27.30
CA THR A 520 -30.65 -41.54 26.81
C THR A 520 -32.13 -41.97 26.75
N VAL A 521 -33.10 -41.08 26.93
CA VAL A 521 -34.53 -41.37 26.69
C VAL A 521 -35.21 -40.24 25.92
N PHE A 522 -35.24 -40.35 24.58
CA PHE A 522 -36.42 -40.09 23.73
C PHE A 522 -36.09 -40.43 22.27
N VAL A 523 -36.27 -41.70 21.90
CA VAL A 523 -36.20 -42.17 20.51
C VAL A 523 -37.47 -42.94 20.18
N LYS A 524 -38.42 -42.26 19.52
CA LYS A 524 -39.33 -42.79 18.48
C LYS A 524 -40.32 -41.73 17.98
N GLU A 525 -40.78 -41.96 16.74
CA GLU A 525 -42.03 -41.43 16.15
C GLU A 525 -42.14 -39.91 15.91
N SER A 526 -41.40 -39.40 14.92
CA SER A 526 -41.94 -38.39 13.98
C SER A 526 -41.23 -38.34 12.61
N ASP A 527 -40.74 -39.47 12.09
CA ASP A 527 -40.04 -39.52 10.78
C ASP A 527 -41.00 -39.89 9.64
N SER A 528 -41.54 -38.88 8.93
CA SER A 528 -42.10 -39.01 7.57
C SER A 528 -42.61 -37.67 7.01
N ASN A 529 -41.69 -36.85 6.48
CA ASN A 529 -41.94 -35.97 5.31
C ASN A 529 -40.73 -35.10 4.92
N TYR A 530 -39.78 -34.84 5.82
CA TYR A 530 -38.73 -33.82 5.61
C TYR A 530 -37.52 -34.24 4.73
N THR A 531 -37.56 -35.42 4.12
CA THR A 531 -36.48 -35.96 3.29
C THR A 531 -36.65 -35.73 1.79
N ARG A 532 -37.86 -35.45 1.29
CA ARG A 532 -38.15 -35.46 -0.16
C ARG A 532 -37.66 -34.20 -0.91
N ASP A 533 -37.74 -33.03 -0.29
CA ASP A 533 -37.37 -31.76 -0.94
C ASP A 533 -35.86 -31.55 -1.06
N LYS A 534 -35.06 -32.24 -0.22
CA LYS A 534 -33.58 -32.12 -0.23
C LYS A 534 -32.89 -32.93 -1.33
N GLU A 535 -33.59 -33.86 -1.97
CA GLU A 535 -33.05 -34.61 -3.12
C GLU A 535 -33.28 -33.85 -4.43
N GLN A 536 -34.49 -33.30 -4.67
CA GLN A 536 -34.76 -32.49 -5.86
C GLN A 536 -33.90 -31.20 -5.92
N LEU A 537 -33.65 -30.55 -4.79
CA LEU A 537 -32.73 -29.41 -4.71
C LEU A 537 -31.26 -29.79 -5.01
N ARG A 538 -30.87 -31.06 -4.83
CA ARG A 538 -29.54 -31.54 -5.22
C ARG A 538 -29.44 -31.78 -6.72
N GLU A 539 -30.44 -32.39 -7.35
CA GLU A 539 -30.46 -32.61 -8.81
C GLU A 539 -30.46 -31.29 -9.60
N LEU A 540 -31.17 -30.27 -9.11
CA LEU A 540 -31.12 -28.90 -9.66
C LEU A 540 -29.74 -28.23 -9.48
N SER A 541 -29.05 -28.46 -8.36
CA SER A 541 -27.68 -27.93 -8.18
C SER A 541 -26.63 -28.64 -9.05
N GLN A 542 -26.82 -29.93 -9.35
CA GLN A 542 -25.91 -30.69 -10.18
C GLN A 542 -26.01 -30.33 -11.67
N THR A 543 -27.20 -29.92 -12.15
CA THR A 543 -27.40 -29.55 -13.56
C THR A 543 -26.71 -28.24 -13.95
N GLU A 544 -26.59 -27.24 -13.06
CA GLU A 544 -25.75 -26.06 -13.33
C GLU A 544 -24.24 -26.37 -13.31
N SER A 545 -23.80 -27.33 -12.49
CA SER A 545 -22.38 -27.65 -12.30
C SER A 545 -21.69 -28.16 -13.58
N LEU A 546 -22.43 -28.79 -14.48
CA LEU A 546 -21.92 -29.39 -15.72
C LEU A 546 -21.48 -28.38 -16.80
N LEU A 547 -21.85 -27.10 -16.68
CA LEU A 547 -21.48 -26.07 -17.68
C LEU A 547 -20.16 -25.33 -17.40
N GLN A 548 -19.52 -25.53 -16.23
CA GLN A 548 -18.19 -24.96 -15.94
C GLN A 548 -17.02 -25.90 -16.29
N THR A 549 -17.07 -26.51 -17.48
CA THR A 549 -15.91 -27.19 -18.06
C THR A 549 -14.75 -26.22 -18.26
N SER A 550 -13.54 -26.69 -17.93
CA SER A 550 -12.31 -25.89 -17.95
C SER A 550 -11.93 -25.41 -19.36
N VAL A 551 -11.13 -24.34 -19.43
CA VAL A 551 -10.73 -23.68 -20.69
C VAL A 551 -10.22 -24.66 -21.77
N PRO A 552 -9.38 -25.68 -21.47
CA PRO A 552 -8.96 -26.68 -22.46
C PRO A 552 -10.12 -27.45 -23.10
N MET A 553 -11.11 -27.88 -22.30
CA MET A 553 -12.27 -28.62 -22.81
C MET A 553 -13.14 -27.75 -23.72
N ARG A 554 -13.29 -26.46 -23.41
CA ARG A 554 -14.01 -25.51 -24.26
C ARG A 554 -13.33 -25.31 -25.63
N ILE A 555 -11.99 -25.31 -25.65
CA ILE A 555 -11.21 -25.26 -26.91
C ILE A 555 -11.40 -26.54 -27.72
N ILE A 556 -11.31 -27.72 -27.08
CA ILE A 556 -11.51 -29.02 -27.74
C ILE A 556 -12.92 -29.12 -28.34
N ILE A 557 -13.96 -28.72 -27.61
CA ILE A 557 -15.35 -28.71 -28.09
C ILE A 557 -15.50 -27.74 -29.28
N ALA A 558 -14.94 -26.52 -29.20
CA ALA A 558 -15.01 -25.56 -30.30
C ALA A 558 -14.33 -26.06 -31.60
N ILE A 559 -13.18 -26.74 -31.48
CA ILE A 559 -12.49 -27.38 -32.60
C ILE A 559 -13.35 -28.52 -33.17
N GLY A 560 -13.90 -29.39 -32.31
CA GLY A 560 -14.78 -30.49 -32.72
C GLY A 560 -16.02 -30.01 -33.48
N CYS A 561 -16.74 -29.02 -32.95
CA CYS A 561 -17.88 -28.40 -33.62
C CYS A 561 -17.51 -27.76 -34.97
N SER A 562 -16.33 -27.12 -35.06
CA SER A 562 -15.85 -26.52 -36.31
C SER A 562 -15.56 -27.58 -37.38
N LEU A 563 -14.93 -28.70 -37.01
CA LEU A 563 -14.67 -29.82 -37.92
C LEU A 563 -15.97 -30.51 -38.38
N ILE A 564 -16.94 -30.69 -37.48
CA ILE A 564 -18.27 -31.22 -37.84
C ILE A 564 -18.98 -30.28 -38.81
N PHE A 565 -18.95 -28.97 -38.58
CA PHE A 565 -19.56 -27.98 -39.48
C PHE A 565 -18.90 -27.97 -40.87
N ILE A 566 -17.57 -28.06 -40.94
CA ILE A 566 -16.83 -28.19 -42.21
C ILE A 566 -17.24 -29.48 -42.95
N ASN A 567 -17.33 -30.61 -42.26
CA ASN A 567 -17.78 -31.88 -42.87
C ASN A 567 -19.23 -31.80 -43.38
N ILE A 568 -20.13 -31.12 -42.66
CA ILE A 568 -21.51 -30.87 -43.13
C ILE A 568 -21.51 -30.00 -44.39
N LEU A 569 -20.69 -28.94 -44.45
CA LEU A 569 -20.57 -28.11 -45.66
C LEU A 569 -20.00 -28.88 -46.85
N ILE A 570 -19.00 -29.74 -46.64
CA ILE A 570 -18.46 -30.61 -47.68
C ILE A 570 -19.53 -31.59 -48.18
N LEU A 571 -20.28 -32.22 -47.26
CA LEU A 571 -21.37 -33.14 -47.62
C LEU A 571 -22.48 -32.42 -48.39
N ALA A 572 -22.86 -31.21 -47.96
CA ALA A 572 -23.84 -30.36 -48.66
C ALA A 572 -23.36 -29.95 -50.06
N ALA A 573 -22.08 -29.60 -50.22
CA ALA A 573 -21.48 -29.29 -51.52
C ALA A 573 -21.48 -30.52 -52.46
N VAL A 574 -21.13 -31.71 -51.95
CA VAL A 574 -21.19 -32.98 -52.71
C VAL A 574 -22.64 -33.33 -53.09
N CYS A 575 -23.60 -33.18 -52.18
CA CYS A 575 -25.02 -33.38 -52.48
C CYS A 575 -25.54 -32.38 -53.52
N TYR A 576 -25.16 -31.10 -53.44
CA TYR A 576 -25.50 -30.08 -54.43
C TYR A 576 -24.89 -30.39 -55.80
N GLN A 577 -23.62 -30.79 -55.84
CA GLN A 577 -22.93 -31.17 -57.08
C GLN A 577 -23.53 -32.44 -57.70
N ARG A 578 -23.91 -33.44 -56.88
CA ARG A 578 -24.64 -34.65 -57.32
C ARG A 578 -26.01 -34.29 -57.89
N ASN A 579 -26.78 -33.42 -57.24
CA ASN A 579 -28.09 -32.96 -57.72
C ASN A 579 -27.95 -32.15 -59.04
N ARG A 580 -26.93 -31.29 -59.15
CA ARG A 580 -26.58 -30.59 -60.40
C ARG A 580 -26.24 -31.58 -61.53
N ILE A 581 -25.48 -32.63 -61.25
CA ILE A 581 -25.16 -33.68 -62.23
C ILE A 581 -26.41 -34.50 -62.60
N GLN A 582 -27.33 -34.76 -61.66
CA GLN A 582 -28.61 -35.41 -61.97
C GLN A 582 -29.49 -34.53 -62.86
N LYS A 583 -29.59 -33.21 -62.61
CA LYS A 583 -30.31 -32.28 -63.47
C LYS A 583 -29.71 -32.16 -64.88
N LEU A 584 -28.38 -32.25 -64.99
CA LEU A 584 -27.68 -32.32 -66.29
C LEU A 584 -27.87 -33.66 -67.01
N ARG A 585 -28.26 -34.74 -66.31
CA ARG A 585 -28.63 -36.03 -66.92
C ARG A 585 -30.11 -36.13 -67.28
N SER A 586 -31.02 -35.51 -66.52
CA SER A 586 -32.44 -35.44 -66.89
C SER A 586 -32.65 -34.49 -68.07
N GLY A 587 -32.00 -33.32 -68.07
CA GLY A 587 -31.97 -32.37 -69.19
C GLY A 587 -31.23 -32.84 -70.45
N HIS A 588 -31.06 -34.16 -70.61
CA HIS A 588 -30.50 -34.80 -71.81
C HIS A 588 -31.32 -36.01 -72.28
N LEU A 589 -32.55 -36.17 -71.74
CA LEU A 589 -33.50 -37.23 -72.11
C LEU A 589 -34.86 -36.67 -72.59
N ASP A 590 -35.22 -35.44 -72.21
CA ASP A 590 -36.53 -34.84 -72.52
C ASP A 590 -36.60 -34.10 -73.88
N ASP A 591 -35.55 -34.12 -74.72
CA ASP A 591 -35.50 -33.44 -76.03
C ASP A 591 -35.92 -34.35 -77.20
N LYS A 592 -36.59 -35.47 -76.91
CA LYS A 592 -37.23 -36.37 -77.88
C LYS A 592 -38.47 -37.06 -77.31
N ASP A 593 -39.57 -36.32 -77.20
CA ASP A 593 -40.87 -36.86 -77.61
C ASP A 593 -41.79 -35.76 -78.14
N ASP A 594 -42.74 -36.14 -78.99
CA ASP A 594 -43.26 -35.29 -80.07
C ASP A 594 -44.79 -35.12 -80.06
N LYS A 595 -45.26 -33.88 -80.20
CA LYS A 595 -46.66 -33.41 -80.40
C LYS A 595 -47.70 -33.59 -79.25
N PHE A 596 -48.74 -32.75 -79.36
CA PHE A 596 -50.02 -32.74 -78.62
C PHE A 596 -49.91 -32.44 -77.09
N THR A 597 -50.71 -31.56 -76.47
CA THR A 597 -51.94 -30.85 -76.91
C THR A 597 -51.99 -29.42 -76.33
N GLN A 598 -52.77 -28.52 -76.94
CA GLN A 598 -53.06 -27.18 -76.43
C GLN A 598 -53.96 -27.19 -75.17
N LEU A 599 -53.89 -26.15 -74.33
CA LEU A 599 -54.86 -25.02 -74.25
C LEU A 599 -55.13 -24.50 -72.81
N CYS A 600 -55.25 -23.16 -72.65
CA CYS A 600 -55.75 -22.42 -71.47
C CYS A 600 -54.89 -22.46 -70.17
N LYS A 601 -54.85 -21.43 -69.30
CA LYS A 601 -55.29 -20.00 -69.36
C LYS A 601 -54.43 -19.15 -68.37
N PRO A 602 -54.45 -17.78 -68.41
CA PRO A 602 -53.28 -16.99 -67.99
C PRO A 602 -53.45 -15.97 -66.82
N THR A 603 -52.30 -15.53 -66.30
CA THR A 603 -51.90 -14.18 -65.79
C THR A 603 -52.87 -13.20 -65.10
N LEU A 604 -52.39 -12.64 -63.98
CA LEU A 604 -52.28 -11.17 -63.73
C LEU A 604 -50.83 -10.88 -63.25
N SER A 605 -50.12 -9.82 -63.67
CA SER A 605 -50.32 -8.36 -63.51
C SER A 605 -50.13 -7.91 -62.04
N GLU A 606 -49.28 -6.93 -61.68
CA GLU A 606 -48.27 -6.13 -62.42
C GLU A 606 -47.09 -5.80 -61.42
N LYS A 607 -46.20 -4.80 -61.49
CA LYS A 607 -46.09 -3.53 -62.23
C LYS A 607 -44.61 -3.10 -62.48
N LYS A 608 -44.50 -2.02 -63.26
CA LYS A 608 -43.39 -1.11 -63.65
C LYS A 608 -42.66 -0.40 -62.47
N LYS A 609 -41.52 0.29 -62.61
CA LYS A 609 -40.80 0.88 -63.79
C LYS A 609 -39.33 1.26 -63.45
N GLU A 610 -38.46 1.39 -64.48
CA GLU A 610 -37.21 2.19 -64.60
C GLU A 610 -36.14 2.19 -63.46
N GLY A 611 -34.82 2.31 -63.69
CA GLY A 611 -34.03 2.71 -64.87
C GLY A 611 -33.07 3.86 -64.49
N THR A 612 -31.81 4.00 -64.95
CA THR A 612 -31.01 3.25 -65.94
C THR A 612 -29.50 3.55 -65.78
N GLY A 613 -28.61 2.63 -66.22
CA GLY A 613 -27.17 2.89 -66.48
C GLY A 613 -26.23 2.18 -65.47
N LYS A 614 -25.39 1.19 -65.81
CA LYS A 614 -24.35 1.04 -66.87
C LYS A 614 -23.15 1.98 -66.67
N ARG A 615 -21.88 1.53 -66.70
CA ARG A 615 -21.34 0.16 -66.97
C ARG A 615 -19.89 -0.03 -66.44
N GLU A 616 -19.53 -1.30 -66.18
CA GLU A 616 -18.35 -2.08 -66.69
C GLU A 616 -17.05 -1.31 -67.11
N ILE A 617 -15.80 -1.80 -66.92
CA ILE A 617 -15.25 -3.08 -66.41
C ILE A 617 -13.75 -2.92 -65.98
N GLN A 618 -13.14 -3.94 -65.34
CA GLN A 618 -11.72 -4.04 -64.91
C GLN A 618 -10.78 -4.55 -66.06
N PRO A 619 -9.55 -5.11 -65.90
CA PRO A 619 -8.60 -5.20 -64.76
C PRO A 619 -7.08 -4.96 -65.09
N ASN A 620 -6.23 -5.07 -64.05
CA ASN A 620 -4.83 -5.60 -63.93
C ASN A 620 -3.97 -5.89 -65.20
N THR A 621 -2.61 -5.89 -65.20
CA THR A 621 -1.71 -6.66 -64.29
C THR A 621 -0.19 -6.34 -64.44
N PHE A 622 0.54 -6.18 -63.31
CA PHE A 622 1.99 -6.43 -62.99
C PHE A 622 3.22 -6.01 -63.89
N ASN A 623 4.23 -5.43 -63.18
CA ASN A 623 5.72 -5.51 -63.32
C ASN A 623 6.42 -5.11 -64.66
N SER A 624 7.55 -4.38 -64.66
CA SER A 624 8.80 -4.69 -63.94
C SER A 624 9.92 -3.60 -64.00
N LEU A 625 10.98 -3.79 -63.17
CA LEU A 625 12.37 -3.30 -63.29
C LEU A 625 12.76 -1.84 -62.94
N GLN A 626 14.08 -1.68 -62.65
CA GLN A 626 14.71 -0.57 -61.91
C GLN A 626 15.30 0.54 -62.80
N ARG A 627 15.45 1.76 -62.23
CA ARG A 627 16.71 2.53 -62.35
C ARG A 627 16.87 3.59 -61.24
N ASN A 628 18.12 4.02 -61.02
CA ASN A 628 18.53 4.94 -59.94
C ASN A 628 18.34 6.42 -60.31
N ALA A 629 18.11 7.27 -59.30
CA ALA A 629 18.47 8.69 -59.33
C ALA A 629 18.82 9.17 -57.91
N VAL A 630 19.85 10.01 -57.80
CA VAL A 630 20.32 10.64 -56.54
C VAL A 630 19.90 12.11 -56.54
N TYR A 631 19.44 12.65 -55.41
CA TYR A 631 19.55 14.07 -55.10
C TYR A 631 19.75 14.31 -53.60
N SER A 632 20.29 15.48 -53.24
CA SER A 632 20.96 15.76 -51.97
C SER A 632 20.36 16.96 -51.21
N GLN A 633 20.55 16.95 -49.89
CA GLN A 633 20.96 18.07 -49.00
C GLN A 633 20.44 19.49 -49.30
N PRO A 634 19.94 20.24 -48.29
CA PRO A 634 20.87 20.74 -47.26
C PRO A 634 20.36 20.75 -45.81
N ILE A 635 21.27 21.12 -44.90
CA ILE A 635 21.13 21.09 -43.43
C ILE A 635 21.54 22.47 -42.84
N LYS A 636 20.90 22.87 -41.71
CA LYS A 636 21.31 23.97 -40.79
C LYS A 636 21.07 25.41 -41.33
N PRO A 637 21.03 26.48 -40.50
CA PRO A 637 21.85 26.74 -39.29
C PRO A 637 21.14 26.76 -37.93
N ILE A 638 21.99 26.64 -36.90
CA ILE A 638 21.73 26.86 -35.48
C ILE A 638 21.71 28.37 -35.19
N ARG A 639 20.89 28.82 -34.24
CA ARG A 639 21.11 30.10 -33.53
C ARG A 639 20.88 29.94 -32.03
N THR A 640 21.90 30.30 -31.25
CA THR A 640 21.84 30.56 -29.81
C THR A 640 21.38 32.00 -29.57
N PHE A 641 20.57 32.23 -28.52
CA PHE A 641 20.41 33.56 -27.90
C PHE A 641 19.92 33.43 -26.45
N TYR A 642 20.62 34.10 -25.53
CA TYR A 642 20.11 34.57 -24.24
C TYR A 642 19.70 36.05 -24.39
N PRO A 643 18.78 36.55 -23.56
CA PRO A 643 19.22 37.52 -22.55
C PRO A 643 18.54 37.38 -21.16
N MET A 644 19.10 38.06 -20.16
CA MET A 644 18.61 38.08 -18.76
C MET A 644 17.65 39.25 -18.47
N ARG A 645 16.66 39.05 -17.59
CA ARG A 645 16.23 39.90 -16.43
C ARG A 645 14.81 39.50 -15.95
N ALA A 646 14.38 39.74 -14.70
CA ALA A 646 15.03 39.75 -13.37
C ALA A 646 13.95 39.98 -12.27
N HIS A 647 14.11 39.35 -11.09
CA HIS A 647 13.28 39.48 -9.87
C HIS A 647 11.83 38.94 -9.98
N SER A 648 11.19 38.38 -8.94
CA SER A 648 11.56 38.24 -7.51
C SER A 648 11.37 36.78 -7.03
N PRO A 649 12.02 36.34 -5.93
CA PRO A 649 11.94 34.95 -5.47
C PRO A 649 10.64 34.63 -4.71
N ALA A 650 10.00 33.52 -5.08
CA ALA A 650 9.18 32.73 -4.17
C ALA A 650 10.08 31.71 -3.44
N PRO A 651 9.69 31.14 -2.28
CA PRO A 651 10.51 30.16 -1.58
C PRO A 651 10.51 28.81 -2.33
N ASP A 652 11.68 28.41 -2.84
CA ASP A 652 11.89 27.11 -3.49
C ASP A 652 11.80 25.95 -2.48
N TYR A 653 10.62 25.36 -2.34
CA TYR A 653 10.43 24.07 -1.66
C TYR A 653 10.80 22.91 -2.59
N SER A 654 12.09 22.80 -2.93
CA SER A 654 12.61 21.70 -3.74
C SER A 654 12.53 20.38 -2.97
N TYR A 655 11.66 19.46 -3.41
CA TYR A 655 11.66 18.08 -2.93
C TYR A 655 12.99 17.40 -3.25
N SER A 656 13.84 17.24 -2.23
CA SER A 656 15.09 16.49 -2.33
C SER A 656 14.86 15.07 -1.82
N PRO A 657 15.23 14.02 -2.58
CA PRO A 657 15.29 12.66 -2.02
C PRO A 657 16.28 12.63 -0.85
N VAL A 658 16.00 11.77 0.14
CA VAL A 658 16.71 11.77 1.43
C VAL A 658 18.22 11.65 1.26
N SER A 659 18.96 12.64 1.76
CA SER A 659 20.43 12.60 1.77
C SER A 659 20.94 11.47 2.69
N THR A 660 21.55 10.45 2.09
CA THR A 660 22.22 9.35 2.82
C THR A 660 23.71 9.62 3.06
N ASN A 661 24.17 10.88 2.95
CA ASN A 661 25.59 11.24 3.05
C ASN A 661 25.94 11.73 4.46
N THR A 662 26.23 10.79 5.36
CA THR A 662 26.81 11.07 6.69
C THR A 662 28.13 10.29 6.88
N LEU A 663 29.24 10.91 6.47
CA LEU A 663 30.60 10.49 6.81
C LEU A 663 31.41 11.77 7.10
N PRO A 664 32.01 11.95 8.29
CA PRO A 664 32.77 13.15 8.62
C PRO A 664 34.14 13.14 7.93
N GLU A 665 34.56 14.28 7.38
CA GLU A 665 35.90 14.42 6.81
C GLU A 665 36.97 14.37 7.90
N ILE A 666 37.70 13.25 7.97
CA ILE A 666 38.95 13.16 8.71
C ILE A 666 40.01 13.96 7.94
N ARG A 667 40.24 15.21 8.36
CA ARG A 667 41.33 16.03 7.81
C ARG A 667 42.67 15.38 8.11
N LYS A 668 43.29 14.79 7.08
CA LYS A 668 44.74 14.52 7.11
C LYS A 668 45.48 15.85 7.16
N ALA A 669 46.44 15.96 8.07
CA ALA A 669 47.49 16.96 7.95
C ALA A 669 48.51 16.46 6.92
N ASP A 670 48.97 17.35 6.04
CA ASP A 670 50.15 17.12 5.21
C ASP A 670 50.94 18.43 5.08
N SER A 671 52.25 18.32 4.89
CA SER A 671 53.20 19.39 5.23
C SER A 671 53.68 20.22 4.04
N ALA A 672 53.70 21.55 4.20
CA ALA A 672 54.53 22.46 3.42
C ALA A 672 54.93 23.66 4.31
N GLY A 673 56.23 23.89 4.51
CA GLY A 673 56.73 24.95 5.40
C GLY A 673 57.31 26.14 4.65
N ARG A 674 57.24 27.34 5.27
CA ARG A 674 58.12 28.49 5.01
C ARG A 674 58.10 29.48 6.18
N GLU A 675 59.09 29.32 7.05
CA GLU A 675 60.03 30.33 7.58
C GLU A 675 59.61 31.80 7.90
N ILE A 676 60.19 32.25 9.03
CA ILE A 676 60.58 33.63 9.41
C ILE A 676 59.60 34.49 10.25
N CYS A 677 59.90 34.50 11.55
CA CYS A 677 59.94 35.61 12.53
C CYS A 677 58.84 36.70 12.54
N SER A 678 58.15 36.86 13.67
CA SER A 678 58.60 37.79 14.74
C SER A 678 57.74 37.65 16.01
N ASP A 679 58.32 37.93 17.19
CA ASP A 679 57.60 38.01 18.47
C ASP A 679 56.87 39.36 18.62
N HIS A 680 55.71 39.39 19.29
CA HIS A 680 55.46 40.41 20.32
C HIS A 680 54.30 40.09 21.28
N ILE A 681 54.68 40.02 22.56
CA ILE A 681 53.95 40.21 23.82
C ILE A 681 52.71 41.14 23.73
N GLY A 682 51.61 40.81 24.44
CA GLY A 682 50.59 41.82 24.83
C GLY A 682 49.27 41.28 25.36
N GLN A 683 49.07 41.31 26.68
CA GLN A 683 47.83 40.88 27.39
C GLN A 683 46.67 41.93 27.33
N PRO A 684 45.45 41.63 27.84
CA PRO A 684 44.20 42.24 27.36
C PRO A 684 43.73 43.48 28.15
N LEU A 685 42.59 44.04 27.73
CA LEU A 685 41.80 45.01 28.50
C LEU A 685 40.29 44.76 28.35
N GLU A 686 39.57 44.78 29.47
CA GLU A 686 38.11 44.81 29.53
C GLU A 686 37.58 46.21 29.18
N ASN A 687 36.30 46.34 28.75
CA ASN A 687 35.25 47.00 29.56
C ASN A 687 33.87 47.09 28.85
N LYS A 688 32.83 46.63 29.58
CA LYS A 688 31.51 47.27 29.84
C LYS A 688 30.56 47.77 28.71
N LEU A 689 29.34 47.24 28.82
CA LEU A 689 28.03 47.95 28.89
C LEU A 689 27.57 48.87 27.74
N THR A 690 26.57 48.41 26.99
CA THR A 690 25.14 48.86 27.05
C THR A 690 24.38 48.02 25.99
N THR A 691 23.26 47.32 26.23
CA THR A 691 22.04 47.59 27.01
C THR A 691 21.16 48.71 26.46
N THR A 692 20.44 48.41 25.38
CA THR A 692 19.18 49.08 25.02
C THR A 692 18.15 48.04 24.58
N LEU A 693 17.00 47.96 25.27
CA LEU A 693 15.81 47.29 24.73
C LEU A 693 15.04 48.30 23.88
N HIS A 694 14.38 47.82 22.82
CA HIS A 694 13.10 48.37 22.42
C HIS A 694 12.19 47.27 21.89
N SER A 695 10.98 47.20 22.44
CA SER A 695 9.89 46.33 22.02
C SER A 695 8.75 47.16 21.47
N THR A 696 8.28 46.88 20.25
CA THR A 696 6.92 47.22 19.82
C THR A 696 6.40 46.24 18.78
N THR A 697 5.25 45.67 19.10
CA THR A 697 4.37 44.84 18.27
C THR A 697 3.89 45.58 17.01
N THR A 698 3.68 44.86 15.90
CA THR A 698 2.60 45.18 14.94
C THR A 698 2.12 43.90 14.27
N VAL A 699 0.84 43.86 13.89
CA VAL A 699 0.18 42.73 13.21
C VAL A 699 0.06 43.01 11.72
N VAL A 700 0.41 42.01 10.89
CA VAL A 700 -0.26 41.63 9.64
C VAL A 700 -0.27 40.11 9.58
#